data_AF-A0A7Y6B4X0-F1
#
_entry.id   AF-A0A7Y6B4X0-F1
#
_cell.length_a   1.000
_cell.length_b   1.000
_cell.length_c   1.000
_cell.angle_alpha   90.00
_cell.angle_beta   90.00
_cell.angle_gamma   90.00
#
_symmetry.space_group_name_H-M   'P 1'
#
loop_
_entity.id
_entity.type
_entity.pdbx_description
1 polymer ?
#
loop_
_entity_poly.entity_id
_entity_poly.type
_entity_poly.pdbx_seq_one_letter_code
_entity_poly.pdbx_strand_id
1 'polypeptide(L)'
;MRPVIARVFASAIAIAWMSSSAAAADRIDPLTPTGRWSANQEGQAALPPMGWNSWNAFNSDVDEEKVMASARLIVDKGLRDAGYRYINIDDGWWLRRRQPDGRMVIRADKFPSAAAGANQQTSFRPLTDRLHAMGFKAGIYSDIGRNSCGQVYTPNFANQPEGTIAEREVGLYGHIDQDIALYFREWGFDYIKVDGCGIRGLGKDSEHVRKGDYRELTPLIDMNSLARTDIPAVRALYDQVATALRRENPDGDYLFSLCLWGSADVRSWGKQLGNVSRTSDDITAHWSRMLTNLDTSATRALYAHPHTWNDPDMLFIGSGEFDANHMIEARSHFAMWAMMNAPLLIGFDLRKANAEQLALLGNRAIIALNQDAAANQAVPAYLSDDVQVFVKSLANGDKAVAILNRTAGQVQPVLTAEHLKLRGDKPIAMTDLWTGARSGFSGEMKLTIAPHQTLIYRVTGVHRLADGHYLSEAPGDVNPAEDGVPTPEGDPTIHHELSPWAGSKGPGDFPQYAGWGGAQADRTPFGRPLRLMGKVYDTGIGILANSRLEVRNRGQARFAATVGIDDSATARGRRVVFEVYGDGKLLTRSRAVALNEASVSVEADVRGRKLIELVARADSAPDAALPVVWGDARLTG
;
A
#
# COMPACT_ATOMS: atom_id res chain seq x y z
N MET A 1 57.84 -69.13 15.53
CA MET A 1 57.54 -68.90 14.10
C MET A 1 56.35 -69.75 13.69
N ARG A 2 55.15 -69.16 13.61
CA ARG A 2 53.97 -69.74 12.95
C ARG A 2 53.01 -68.59 12.63
N PRO A 3 52.65 -68.37 11.36
CA PRO A 3 51.35 -67.83 11.00
C PRO A 3 50.36 -69.00 10.78
N VAL A 4 49.07 -68.67 10.67
CA VAL A 4 48.10 -69.18 9.68
C VAL A 4 46.64 -69.13 10.22
N ILE A 5 45.83 -68.39 9.47
CA ILE A 5 44.37 -68.50 9.17
C ILE A 5 43.30 -67.97 10.16
N ALA A 6 42.73 -66.84 9.70
CA ALA A 6 41.34 -66.38 9.61
C ALA A 6 40.19 -67.09 10.35
N ARG A 7 39.32 -66.27 10.95
CA ARG A 7 37.86 -66.46 10.98
C ARG A 7 37.12 -65.12 11.13
N VAL A 8 36.06 -64.98 10.34
CA VAL A 8 35.10 -63.87 10.26
C VAL A 8 34.19 -63.86 11.49
N PHE A 9 33.90 -62.68 12.03
CA PHE A 9 32.72 -62.43 12.89
C PHE A 9 32.07 -61.09 12.56
N ALA A 10 30.76 -61.14 12.32
CA ALA A 10 29.88 -60.00 12.19
C ALA A 10 29.68 -59.32 13.56
N SER A 11 29.66 -57.99 13.60
CA SER A 11 29.30 -57.22 14.79
C SER A 11 28.09 -56.35 14.50
N ALA A 12 27.01 -56.60 15.23
CA ALA A 12 25.82 -55.76 15.28
C ALA A 12 26.13 -54.47 16.05
N ILE A 13 25.87 -53.32 15.45
CA ILE A 13 25.97 -52.01 16.10
C ILE A 13 24.60 -51.66 16.68
N ALA A 14 24.53 -51.52 18.00
CA ALA A 14 23.38 -50.97 18.71
C ALA A 14 23.37 -49.44 18.56
N ILE A 15 22.31 -48.89 17.95
CA ILE A 15 22.08 -47.45 17.83
C ILE A 15 21.32 -46.99 19.08
N ALA A 16 21.96 -46.16 19.90
CA ALA A 16 21.31 -45.45 20.99
C ALA A 16 20.45 -44.30 20.43
N TRP A 17 19.16 -44.33 20.74
CA TRP A 17 18.23 -43.24 20.42
C TRP A 17 18.40 -42.11 21.43
N MET A 18 18.98 -40.99 21.03
CA MET A 18 18.87 -39.72 21.75
C MET A 18 17.58 -39.03 21.28
N SER A 19 16.56 -39.04 22.13
CA SER A 19 15.34 -38.27 21.94
C SER A 19 15.65 -36.78 22.09
N SER A 20 15.73 -36.06 20.97
CA SER A 20 15.73 -34.60 20.95
C SER A 20 14.33 -34.09 21.31
N SER A 21 14.12 -33.70 22.57
CA SER A 21 13.00 -32.86 22.96
C SER A 21 13.19 -31.48 22.34
N ALA A 22 12.53 -31.21 21.21
CA ALA A 22 12.38 -29.86 20.70
C ALA A 22 11.62 -29.05 21.77
N ALA A 23 12.29 -28.06 22.35
CA ALA A 23 11.62 -27.09 23.21
C ALA A 23 10.53 -26.41 22.36
N ALA A 24 9.27 -26.53 22.77
CA ALA A 24 8.21 -25.72 22.23
C ALA A 24 8.57 -24.27 22.54
N ALA A 25 8.95 -23.50 21.52
CA ALA A 25 9.02 -22.06 21.66
C ALA A 25 7.61 -21.58 22.04
N ASP A 26 7.44 -21.00 23.22
CA ASP A 26 6.19 -20.36 23.62
C ASP A 26 5.79 -19.40 22.51
N ARG A 27 4.70 -19.73 21.80
CA ARG A 27 4.14 -18.82 20.81
C ARG A 27 3.66 -17.59 21.56
N ILE A 28 4.35 -16.47 21.38
CA ILE A 28 3.91 -15.17 21.87
C ILE A 28 2.51 -14.92 21.31
N ASP A 29 1.53 -14.70 22.18
CA ASP A 29 0.17 -14.36 21.77
C ASP A 29 0.20 -13.05 20.97
N PRO A 30 -0.15 -13.05 19.67
CA PRO A 30 -0.07 -11.86 18.82
C PRO A 30 -0.96 -10.72 19.33
N LEU A 31 -2.00 -11.04 20.11
CA LEU A 31 -2.91 -10.06 20.73
C LEU A 31 -2.37 -9.45 22.01
N THR A 32 -1.18 -9.86 22.47
CA THR A 32 -0.54 -9.26 23.65
C THR A 32 -0.28 -7.77 23.37
N PRO A 33 -0.80 -6.85 24.19
CA PRO A 33 -0.55 -5.42 24.02
C PRO A 33 0.95 -5.10 24.23
N THR A 34 1.50 -4.24 23.37
CA THR A 34 2.93 -3.93 23.36
C THR A 34 3.25 -2.54 23.91
N GLY A 35 2.26 -1.65 23.96
CA GLY A 35 2.46 -0.22 24.23
C GLY A 35 3.32 0.48 23.17
N ARG A 36 3.53 -0.13 22.00
CA ARG A 36 4.37 0.38 20.91
C ARG A 36 3.60 0.39 19.60
N TRP A 37 3.89 1.39 18.76
CA TRP A 37 3.42 1.44 17.39
C TRP A 37 4.22 0.42 16.57
N SER A 38 3.54 -0.56 15.98
CA SER A 38 4.18 -1.69 15.27
C SER A 38 4.42 -1.42 13.79
N ALA A 39 3.76 -0.42 13.23
CA ALA A 39 3.97 -0.03 11.84
C ALA A 39 5.30 0.73 11.66
N ASN A 40 5.86 0.67 10.46
CA ASN A 40 7.13 1.27 10.11
C ASN A 40 7.15 2.77 10.43
N GLN A 41 8.26 3.23 11.02
CA GLN A 41 8.52 4.62 11.36
C GLN A 41 9.84 5.13 10.72
N GLU A 42 10.49 4.30 9.91
CA GLU A 42 11.75 4.59 9.24
C GLU A 42 11.50 5.04 7.80
N GLY A 43 12.50 5.68 7.17
CA GLY A 43 12.43 6.17 5.80
C GLY A 43 11.72 7.52 5.64
N GLN A 44 11.93 8.17 4.50
CA GLN A 44 11.40 9.50 4.15
C GLN A 44 10.00 9.44 3.53
N ALA A 45 9.02 9.04 4.33
CA ALA A 45 7.62 8.94 3.92
C ALA A 45 6.63 9.41 4.99
N ALA A 46 7.01 10.38 5.84
CA ALA A 46 6.08 10.95 6.83
C ALA A 46 4.77 11.49 6.19
N LEU A 47 4.84 11.89 4.93
CA LEU A 47 3.73 12.15 4.00
C LEU A 47 3.91 11.30 2.74
N PRO A 48 2.86 11.09 1.92
CA PRO A 48 2.98 10.32 0.68
C PRO A 48 4.06 10.89 -0.24
N PRO A 49 4.92 10.05 -0.84
CA PRO A 49 5.98 10.53 -1.71
C PRO A 49 5.41 11.09 -3.03
N MET A 50 6.07 12.11 -3.57
CA MET A 50 5.71 12.71 -4.85
C MET A 50 6.94 12.75 -5.76
N GLY A 51 6.78 12.42 -7.03
CA GLY A 51 7.91 12.32 -7.94
C GLY A 51 7.53 11.97 -9.37
N TRP A 52 8.47 11.37 -10.08
CA TRP A 52 8.34 10.91 -11.45
C TRP A 52 8.97 9.52 -11.59
N ASN A 53 8.36 8.66 -12.41
CA ASN A 53 8.88 7.34 -12.72
C ASN A 53 8.85 7.12 -14.25
N SER A 54 9.89 6.46 -14.78
CA SER A 54 10.10 6.30 -16.22
C SER A 54 9.19 5.30 -16.92
N TRP A 55 8.61 4.33 -16.21
CA TRP A 55 8.01 3.13 -16.80
C TRP A 55 6.85 3.43 -17.75
N ASN A 56 5.83 4.14 -17.29
CA ASN A 56 4.65 4.44 -18.11
C ASN A 56 4.97 5.33 -19.34
N ALA A 57 6.07 6.08 -19.29
CA ALA A 57 6.51 6.95 -20.38
C ALA A 57 7.35 6.22 -21.43
N PHE A 58 8.21 5.29 -20.99
CA PHE A 58 9.30 4.75 -21.81
C PHE A 58 9.43 3.22 -21.80
N ASN A 59 8.67 2.53 -20.95
CA ASN A 59 8.88 1.13 -20.60
C ASN A 59 10.38 0.89 -20.28
N SER A 60 10.96 -0.18 -20.82
CA SER A 60 12.38 -0.48 -20.71
C SER A 60 13.29 0.39 -21.59
N ASP A 61 12.76 1.22 -22.49
CA ASP A 61 13.56 2.16 -23.31
C ASP A 61 13.88 3.45 -22.57
N VAL A 62 14.38 3.35 -21.35
CA VAL A 62 14.85 4.49 -20.54
C VAL A 62 16.32 4.80 -20.83
N ASP A 63 16.68 6.09 -20.85
CA ASP A 63 18.04 6.58 -21.02
C ASP A 63 18.28 7.86 -20.21
N GLU A 64 19.55 8.26 -20.07
CA GLU A 64 19.96 9.41 -19.26
C GLU A 64 19.38 10.74 -19.78
N GLU A 65 19.21 10.90 -21.09
CA GLU A 65 18.66 12.12 -21.67
C GLU A 65 17.20 12.30 -21.26
N LYS A 66 16.40 11.24 -21.40
CA LYS A 66 14.99 11.20 -20.98
C LYS A 66 14.84 11.51 -19.50
N VAL A 67 15.63 10.85 -18.64
CA VAL A 67 15.60 11.08 -17.17
C VAL A 67 15.96 12.53 -16.83
N MET A 68 17.05 13.06 -17.37
CA MET A 68 17.50 14.42 -17.09
C MET A 68 16.58 15.49 -17.71
N ALA A 69 15.94 15.21 -18.84
CA ALA A 69 14.94 16.10 -19.42
C ALA A 69 13.68 16.20 -18.54
N SER A 70 13.16 15.07 -18.05
CA SER A 70 12.05 15.05 -17.09
C SER A 70 12.41 15.81 -15.80
N ALA A 71 13.58 15.55 -15.23
CA ALA A 71 14.04 16.24 -14.02
C ALA A 71 14.13 17.77 -14.22
N ARG A 72 14.68 18.23 -15.35
CA ARG A 72 14.74 19.67 -15.69
C ARG A 72 13.35 20.28 -15.81
N LEU A 73 12.43 19.63 -16.50
CA LEU A 73 11.06 20.12 -16.64
C LEU A 73 10.33 20.20 -15.29
N ILE A 74 10.57 19.27 -14.37
CA ILE A 74 10.00 19.32 -13.01
C ILE A 74 10.49 20.56 -12.25
N VAL A 75 11.75 20.97 -12.43
CA VAL A 75 12.27 22.23 -11.88
C VAL A 75 11.68 23.43 -12.62
N ASP A 76 11.81 23.48 -13.95
CA ASP A 76 11.45 24.64 -14.78
C ASP A 76 9.96 24.98 -14.73
N LYS A 77 9.11 23.97 -14.49
CA LYS A 77 7.65 24.14 -14.36
C LYS A 77 7.20 24.31 -12.91
N GLY A 78 8.12 24.40 -11.95
CA GLY A 78 7.81 24.60 -10.54
C GLY A 78 7.17 23.41 -9.85
N LEU A 79 7.18 22.22 -10.46
CA LEU A 79 6.63 21.00 -9.89
C LEU A 79 7.49 20.52 -8.70
N ARG A 80 8.81 20.68 -8.76
CA ARG A 80 9.67 20.38 -7.59
C ARG A 80 9.22 21.14 -6.34
N ASP A 81 8.94 22.43 -6.51
CA ASP A 81 8.50 23.31 -5.43
C ASP A 81 7.03 23.08 -5.03
N ALA A 82 6.27 22.30 -5.82
CA ALA A 82 4.96 21.78 -5.47
C ALA A 82 5.04 20.47 -4.67
N GLY A 83 6.19 19.78 -4.66
CA GLY A 83 6.44 18.59 -3.85
C GLY A 83 7.09 17.42 -4.59
N TYR A 84 7.13 17.44 -5.93
CA TYR A 84 7.68 16.35 -6.75
C TYR A 84 9.22 16.26 -6.60
N ARG A 85 9.69 15.38 -5.72
CA ARG A 85 11.11 15.31 -5.30
C ARG A 85 11.83 14.05 -5.73
N TYR A 86 11.12 12.96 -6.05
CA TYR A 86 11.73 11.70 -6.45
C TYR A 86 11.83 11.59 -7.98
N ILE A 87 12.99 11.20 -8.50
CA ILE A 87 13.21 10.86 -9.91
C ILE A 87 13.62 9.38 -9.98
N ASN A 88 12.66 8.54 -10.35
CA ASN A 88 12.79 7.08 -10.30
C ASN A 88 13.09 6.50 -11.69
N ILE A 89 14.15 5.70 -11.77
CA ILE A 89 14.51 4.91 -12.95
C ILE A 89 13.92 3.51 -12.75
N ASP A 90 12.99 3.13 -13.62
CA ASP A 90 12.35 1.81 -13.62
C ASP A 90 13.14 0.78 -14.46
N ASP A 91 12.56 -0.39 -14.75
CA ASP A 91 13.24 -1.49 -15.49
C ASP A 91 13.89 -1.03 -16.81
N GLY A 92 14.97 -1.70 -17.24
CA GLY A 92 15.70 -1.46 -18.49
C GLY A 92 17.09 -0.83 -18.32
N TRP A 93 17.49 -0.44 -17.11
CA TRP A 93 18.76 0.26 -16.86
C TRP A 93 20.01 -0.64 -16.83
N TRP A 94 19.84 -1.91 -16.45
CA TRP A 94 20.92 -2.89 -16.33
C TRP A 94 21.28 -3.51 -17.68
N LEU A 95 22.56 -3.79 -17.88
CA LEU A 95 23.05 -4.61 -18.98
C LEU A 95 23.05 -6.09 -18.59
N ARG A 96 23.66 -6.42 -17.44
CA ARG A 96 23.85 -7.78 -16.93
C ARG A 96 24.47 -7.80 -15.53
N ARG A 97 24.55 -8.98 -14.92
CA ARG A 97 25.36 -9.32 -13.76
C ARG A 97 26.74 -9.80 -14.18
N ARG A 98 27.80 -9.15 -13.67
CA ARG A 98 29.18 -9.54 -13.90
C ARG A 98 29.48 -10.86 -13.20
N GLN A 99 30.21 -11.74 -13.89
CA GLN A 99 30.70 -13.00 -13.33
C GLN A 99 32.21 -12.91 -13.03
N PRO A 100 32.72 -13.57 -11.97
CA PRO A 100 31.97 -14.38 -11.00
C PRO A 100 31.48 -13.60 -9.76
N ASP A 101 31.76 -12.30 -9.66
CA ASP A 101 31.54 -11.54 -8.41
C ASP A 101 30.12 -11.02 -8.20
N GLY A 102 29.22 -11.21 -9.17
CA GLY A 102 27.82 -10.89 -9.04
C GLY A 102 27.50 -9.40 -9.11
N ARG A 103 28.44 -8.49 -9.43
CA ARG A 103 28.14 -7.05 -9.45
C ARG A 103 27.24 -6.66 -10.63
N MET A 104 26.28 -5.76 -10.41
CA MET A 104 25.50 -5.16 -11.50
C MET A 104 26.35 -4.31 -12.45
N VAL A 105 26.10 -4.47 -13.75
CA VAL A 105 26.67 -3.69 -14.85
C VAL A 105 25.57 -2.89 -15.51
N ILE A 106 25.73 -1.57 -15.59
CA ILE A 106 24.78 -0.63 -16.20
C ILE A 106 24.97 -0.60 -17.73
N ARG A 107 23.89 -0.32 -18.48
CA ARG A 107 23.96 0.02 -19.91
C ARG A 107 24.60 1.39 -20.14
N ALA A 108 25.92 1.43 -20.25
CA ALA A 108 26.65 2.70 -20.42
C ALA A 108 26.39 3.40 -21.76
N ASP A 109 25.83 2.71 -22.76
CA ASP A 109 25.36 3.32 -24.01
C ASP A 109 24.06 4.13 -23.82
N LYS A 110 23.19 3.69 -22.89
CA LYS A 110 21.95 4.39 -22.50
C LYS A 110 22.18 5.41 -21.38
N PHE A 111 23.15 5.12 -20.51
CA PHE A 111 23.56 5.99 -19.41
C PHE A 111 25.05 6.32 -19.52
N PRO A 112 25.44 7.26 -20.41
CA PRO A 112 26.84 7.58 -20.66
C PRO A 112 27.62 8.03 -19.43
N SER A 113 26.95 8.68 -18.46
CA SER A 113 27.61 9.07 -17.21
C SER A 113 28.01 7.89 -16.34
N ALA A 114 27.41 6.71 -16.57
CA ALA A 114 27.70 5.52 -15.81
C ALA A 114 28.97 4.78 -16.24
N ALA A 115 29.59 5.18 -17.36
CA ALA A 115 30.85 4.64 -17.81
C ALA A 115 31.96 4.97 -16.79
N ALA A 116 32.38 3.98 -15.99
CA ALA A 116 33.32 4.19 -14.89
C ALA A 116 34.54 3.25 -15.00
N GLY A 117 35.57 3.65 -15.75
CA GLY A 117 36.88 2.97 -15.72
C GLY A 117 36.94 1.60 -16.42
N ALA A 118 37.98 0.82 -16.10
CA ALA A 118 38.24 -0.49 -16.70
C ALA A 118 37.35 -1.62 -16.10
N ASN A 119 37.36 -2.80 -16.72
CA ASN A 119 36.76 -4.05 -16.18
C ASN A 119 35.23 -4.02 -15.95
N GLN A 120 34.47 -3.41 -16.87
CA GLN A 120 33.00 -3.30 -16.76
C GLN A 120 32.55 -2.65 -15.44
N GLN A 121 33.39 -1.81 -14.84
CA GLN A 121 32.99 -1.02 -13.70
C GLN A 121 32.08 0.09 -14.23
N THR A 122 30.87 0.12 -13.68
CA THR A 122 29.87 1.15 -13.99
C THR A 122 29.33 1.70 -12.68
N SER A 123 28.93 2.97 -12.71
CA SER A 123 28.43 3.65 -11.52
C SER A 123 27.34 4.65 -11.84
N PHE A 124 26.19 4.56 -11.18
CA PHE A 124 25.18 5.62 -11.26
C PHE A 124 25.51 6.87 -10.43
N ARG A 125 26.61 6.86 -9.66
CA ARG A 125 26.98 7.99 -8.81
C ARG A 125 27.02 9.35 -9.53
N PRO A 126 27.58 9.47 -10.75
CA PRO A 126 27.54 10.74 -11.47
C PRO A 126 26.13 11.21 -11.85
N LEU A 127 25.17 10.28 -12.06
CA LEU A 127 23.78 10.62 -12.34
C LEU A 127 23.06 11.05 -11.06
N THR A 128 23.20 10.29 -9.97
CA THR A 128 22.58 10.62 -8.68
C THR A 128 23.11 11.92 -8.12
N ASP A 129 24.42 12.18 -8.18
CA ASP A 129 25.03 13.46 -7.77
C ASP A 129 24.44 14.66 -8.55
N ARG A 130 24.15 14.50 -9.86
CA ARG A 130 23.49 15.55 -10.65
C ARG A 130 22.05 15.77 -10.20
N LEU A 131 21.29 14.69 -9.96
CA LEU A 131 19.91 14.80 -9.46
C LEU A 131 19.87 15.45 -8.06
N HIS A 132 20.79 15.07 -7.17
CA HIS A 132 20.96 15.67 -5.86
C HIS A 132 21.33 17.16 -5.95
N ALA A 133 22.23 17.54 -6.87
CA ALA A 133 22.58 18.94 -7.11
C ALA A 133 21.38 19.78 -7.61
N MET A 134 20.39 19.14 -8.24
CA MET A 134 19.11 19.77 -8.61
C MET A 134 18.08 19.80 -7.47
N GLY A 135 18.39 19.23 -6.30
CA GLY A 135 17.52 19.12 -5.14
C GLY A 135 16.52 17.96 -5.21
N PHE A 136 16.77 16.96 -6.05
CA PHE A 136 15.97 15.74 -6.12
C PHE A 136 16.54 14.62 -5.25
N LYS A 137 15.72 13.60 -5.06
CA LYS A 137 16.06 12.27 -4.55
C LYS A 137 16.03 11.29 -5.73
N ALA A 138 17.04 10.43 -5.86
CA ALA A 138 17.16 9.49 -6.95
C ALA A 138 16.57 8.13 -6.56
N GLY A 139 15.78 7.52 -7.44
CA GLY A 139 15.21 6.19 -7.23
C GLY A 139 15.64 5.16 -8.27
N ILE A 140 15.75 3.92 -7.83
CA ILE A 140 16.11 2.76 -8.64
C ILE A 140 15.06 1.66 -8.54
N TYR A 141 14.96 0.84 -9.57
CA TYR A 141 14.11 -0.35 -9.62
C TYR A 141 14.93 -1.63 -9.51
N SER A 142 14.35 -2.64 -8.87
CA SER A 142 14.83 -4.02 -8.86
C SER A 142 13.66 -5.01 -8.68
N ASP A 143 13.93 -6.30 -8.84
CA ASP A 143 12.98 -7.39 -8.54
C ASP A 143 13.53 -8.26 -7.41
N ILE A 144 12.67 -8.81 -6.55
CA ILE A 144 13.07 -9.63 -5.41
C ILE A 144 13.51 -11.06 -5.81
N GLY A 145 13.10 -11.51 -6.99
CA GLY A 145 13.47 -12.80 -7.58
C GLY A 145 14.80 -12.74 -8.35
N ARG A 146 15.03 -13.74 -9.21
CA ARG A 146 16.26 -13.82 -10.03
C ARG A 146 16.26 -12.85 -11.21
N ASN A 147 15.08 -12.52 -11.72
CA ASN A 147 14.87 -11.83 -12.98
C ASN A 147 13.75 -10.81 -12.82
N SER A 148 13.80 -9.73 -13.60
CA SER A 148 12.83 -8.64 -13.51
C SER A 148 11.52 -8.90 -14.24
N CYS A 149 10.53 -8.05 -14.02
CA CYS A 149 9.28 -8.06 -14.78
C CYS A 149 9.49 -7.91 -16.29
N GLY A 150 10.43 -7.06 -16.70
CA GLY A 150 10.83 -6.92 -18.11
C GLY A 150 11.19 -8.25 -18.77
N GLN A 151 11.89 -9.11 -18.04
CA GLN A 151 12.32 -10.43 -18.52
C GLN A 151 11.19 -11.46 -18.54
N VAL A 152 10.26 -11.35 -17.60
CA VAL A 152 9.18 -12.33 -17.37
C VAL A 152 7.96 -12.05 -18.25
N TYR A 153 7.53 -10.79 -18.35
CA TYR A 153 6.23 -10.43 -18.94
C TYR A 153 6.33 -9.58 -20.19
N THR A 154 7.45 -8.89 -20.41
CA THR A 154 7.66 -8.05 -21.61
C THR A 154 8.98 -8.36 -22.33
N PRO A 155 9.30 -9.65 -22.61
CA PRO A 155 10.60 -10.07 -23.14
C PRO A 155 10.93 -9.49 -24.54
N ASN A 156 9.94 -8.92 -25.23
CA ASN A 156 10.11 -8.28 -26.53
C ASN A 156 10.39 -6.77 -26.45
N PHE A 157 10.38 -6.18 -25.24
CA PHE A 157 10.73 -4.77 -25.06
C PHE A 157 12.23 -4.55 -25.26
N ALA A 158 12.61 -3.29 -25.50
CA ALA A 158 14.02 -2.92 -25.63
C ALA A 158 14.80 -3.17 -24.32
N ASN A 159 16.13 -3.21 -24.43
CA ASN A 159 17.05 -3.18 -23.28
C ASN A 159 16.92 -4.38 -22.29
N GLN A 160 16.52 -5.55 -22.79
CA GLN A 160 16.55 -6.81 -22.02
C GLN A 160 17.98 -7.23 -21.64
N PRO A 161 18.23 -7.73 -20.41
CA PRO A 161 19.54 -8.19 -19.98
C PRO A 161 20.25 -9.14 -20.96
N GLU A 162 21.56 -9.01 -21.09
CA GLU A 162 22.38 -9.70 -22.09
C GLU A 162 23.34 -10.71 -21.48
N GLY A 163 23.78 -11.68 -22.30
CA GLY A 163 24.77 -12.68 -21.93
C GLY A 163 24.18 -14.04 -21.56
N THR A 164 24.96 -14.81 -20.81
CA THR A 164 24.58 -16.13 -20.29
C THR A 164 23.39 -16.07 -19.33
N ILE A 165 22.78 -17.21 -19.02
CA ILE A 165 21.66 -17.29 -18.06
C ILE A 165 22.04 -16.63 -16.72
N ALA A 166 23.23 -16.91 -16.19
CA ALA A 166 23.71 -16.32 -14.94
C ALA A 166 23.99 -14.81 -15.04
N GLU A 167 24.45 -14.32 -16.19
CA GLU A 167 24.61 -12.88 -16.43
C GLU A 167 23.26 -12.16 -16.53
N ARG A 168 22.20 -12.84 -16.98
CA ARG A 168 20.86 -12.25 -17.10
C ARG A 168 20.04 -12.27 -15.80
N GLU A 169 20.55 -12.83 -14.72
CA GLU A 169 19.87 -12.80 -13.40
C GLU A 169 20.15 -11.48 -12.67
N VAL A 170 19.41 -10.44 -13.06
CA VAL A 170 19.58 -9.06 -12.56
C VAL A 170 18.73 -8.73 -11.32
N GLY A 171 17.85 -9.63 -10.90
CA GLY A 171 17.08 -9.46 -9.65
C GLY A 171 17.92 -9.71 -8.39
N LEU A 172 17.36 -9.37 -7.23
CA LEU A 172 18.05 -9.37 -5.93
C LEU A 172 18.25 -10.77 -5.33
N TYR A 173 17.60 -11.81 -5.85
CA TYR A 173 17.62 -13.13 -5.21
C TYR A 173 19.04 -13.69 -5.08
N GLY A 174 19.50 -13.88 -3.84
CA GLY A 174 20.87 -14.30 -3.52
C GLY A 174 21.92 -13.18 -3.49
N HIS A 175 21.53 -11.93 -3.80
CA HIS A 175 22.40 -10.76 -3.88
C HIS A 175 21.89 -9.54 -3.08
N ILE A 176 20.82 -9.66 -2.28
CA ILE A 176 20.18 -8.54 -1.55
C ILE A 176 21.20 -7.64 -0.84
N ASP A 177 22.05 -8.19 0.02
CA ASP A 177 23.01 -7.38 0.78
C ASP A 177 24.03 -6.67 -0.12
N GLN A 178 24.49 -7.36 -1.17
CA GLN A 178 25.46 -6.83 -2.13
C GLN A 178 24.86 -5.68 -2.95
N ASP A 179 23.65 -5.90 -3.49
CA ASP A 179 23.00 -4.96 -4.40
C ASP A 179 22.45 -3.74 -3.65
N ILE A 180 21.91 -3.92 -2.44
CA ILE A 180 21.50 -2.77 -1.61
C ILE A 180 22.70 -1.91 -1.20
N ALA A 181 23.83 -2.54 -0.84
CA ALA A 181 25.06 -1.80 -0.59
C ALA A 181 25.56 -1.06 -1.84
N LEU A 182 25.47 -1.68 -3.02
CA LEU A 182 25.83 -1.05 -4.28
C LEU A 182 24.93 0.16 -4.58
N TYR A 183 23.62 0.01 -4.48
CA TYR A 183 22.66 1.03 -4.87
C TYR A 183 22.68 2.24 -3.93
N PHE A 184 22.71 2.01 -2.62
CA PHE A 184 22.58 3.09 -1.64
C PHE A 184 23.94 3.68 -1.27
N ARG A 185 24.92 2.84 -0.92
CA ARG A 185 26.22 3.33 -0.44
C ARG A 185 27.14 3.78 -1.56
N GLU A 186 27.25 3.00 -2.64
CA GLU A 186 28.18 3.33 -3.74
C GLU A 186 27.55 4.26 -4.78
N TRP A 187 26.33 3.98 -5.21
CA TRP A 187 25.65 4.77 -6.24
C TRP A 187 24.86 5.95 -5.68
N GLY A 188 24.53 5.98 -4.39
CA GLY A 188 23.86 7.13 -3.76
C GLY A 188 22.39 7.28 -4.16
N PHE A 189 21.66 6.17 -4.35
CA PHE A 189 20.20 6.22 -4.46
C PHE A 189 19.53 6.46 -3.11
N ASP A 190 18.34 7.05 -3.14
CA ASP A 190 17.51 7.37 -1.97
C ASP A 190 16.16 6.63 -1.99
N TYR A 191 15.84 5.93 -3.07
CA TYR A 191 14.57 5.24 -3.24
C TYR A 191 14.81 3.92 -3.95
N ILE A 192 14.13 2.85 -3.52
CA ILE A 192 14.06 1.60 -4.27
C ILE A 192 12.62 1.09 -4.42
N LYS A 193 12.22 0.79 -5.66
CA LYS A 193 11.04 -0.03 -5.97
C LYS A 193 11.51 -1.47 -6.12
N VAL A 194 10.93 -2.39 -5.34
CA VAL A 194 11.23 -3.82 -5.41
C VAL A 194 10.00 -4.61 -5.82
N ASP A 195 10.07 -5.20 -7.01
CA ASP A 195 9.02 -5.98 -7.65
C ASP A 195 9.03 -7.46 -7.26
N GLY A 196 7.96 -8.17 -7.63
CA GLY A 196 7.72 -9.58 -7.30
C GLY A 196 7.68 -10.55 -8.49
N CYS A 197 8.04 -10.14 -9.70
CA CYS A 197 7.86 -10.95 -10.92
C CYS A 197 8.72 -12.21 -10.92
N GLY A 198 9.98 -12.11 -10.47
CA GLY A 198 10.90 -13.25 -10.47
C GLY A 198 10.48 -14.37 -9.51
N ILE A 199 9.70 -14.06 -8.47
CA ILE A 199 9.12 -15.05 -7.53
C ILE A 199 7.67 -15.44 -7.89
N ARG A 200 7.16 -14.98 -9.04
CA ARG A 200 5.81 -15.25 -9.57
C ARG A 200 5.86 -16.05 -10.88
N GLY A 201 6.65 -15.61 -11.86
CA GLY A 201 6.51 -16.04 -13.25
C GLY A 201 7.46 -17.15 -13.74
N LEU A 202 8.45 -17.58 -12.95
CA LEU A 202 9.54 -18.46 -13.42
C LEU A 202 9.55 -19.86 -12.79
N GLY A 203 8.37 -20.45 -12.58
CA GLY A 203 8.25 -21.86 -12.19
C GLY A 203 8.58 -22.83 -13.34
N LYS A 204 8.78 -24.12 -13.01
CA LYS A 204 9.11 -25.22 -13.95
C LYS A 204 8.26 -25.26 -15.23
N ASP A 205 6.98 -24.90 -15.13
CA ASP A 205 6.02 -25.04 -16.23
C ASP A 205 5.98 -23.80 -17.14
N SER A 206 6.64 -22.69 -16.72
CA SER A 206 6.74 -21.48 -17.53
C SER A 206 7.43 -21.77 -18.86
N GLU A 207 6.99 -21.08 -19.92
CA GLU A 207 7.57 -21.27 -21.25
C GLU A 207 9.06 -20.93 -21.28
N HIS A 208 9.46 -19.87 -20.57
CA HIS A 208 10.84 -19.43 -20.50
C HIS A 208 11.77 -20.45 -19.85
N VAL A 209 11.34 -21.07 -18.74
CA VAL A 209 12.14 -22.12 -18.07
C VAL A 209 12.22 -23.37 -18.95
N ARG A 210 11.12 -23.78 -19.59
CA ARG A 210 11.10 -24.95 -20.49
C ARG A 210 11.99 -24.77 -21.73
N LYS A 211 12.12 -23.54 -22.23
CA LYS A 211 13.04 -23.19 -23.34
C LYS A 211 14.50 -23.10 -22.90
N GLY A 212 14.76 -23.05 -21.60
CA GLY A 212 16.11 -22.83 -21.05
C GLY A 212 16.56 -21.36 -21.10
N ASP A 213 15.63 -20.40 -21.25
CA ASP A 213 15.96 -18.97 -21.25
C ASP A 213 16.38 -18.51 -19.85
N TYR A 214 15.72 -19.03 -18.81
CA TYR A 214 15.95 -18.69 -17.41
C TYR A 214 15.99 -19.95 -16.53
N ARG A 215 16.64 -19.84 -15.36
CA ARG A 215 16.59 -20.88 -14.34
C ARG A 215 15.26 -20.84 -13.62
N GLU A 216 14.78 -22.02 -13.23
CA GLU A 216 13.62 -22.12 -12.36
C GLU A 216 13.88 -21.41 -11.01
N LEU A 217 12.88 -20.65 -10.58
CA LEU A 217 12.67 -20.30 -9.18
C LEU A 217 11.22 -20.69 -8.84
N THR A 218 11.06 -21.61 -7.89
CA THR A 218 9.73 -22.05 -7.47
C THR A 218 8.90 -20.82 -7.04
N PRO A 219 7.74 -20.57 -7.68
CA PRO A 219 6.95 -19.39 -7.36
C PRO A 219 6.50 -19.40 -5.90
N LEU A 220 6.69 -18.26 -5.23
CA LEU A 220 6.17 -18.02 -3.89
C LEU A 220 4.79 -17.36 -3.95
N ILE A 221 4.49 -16.67 -5.06
CA ILE A 221 3.20 -16.04 -5.32
C ILE A 221 2.48 -16.87 -6.38
N ASP A 222 1.34 -17.43 -5.99
CA ASP A 222 0.42 -18.09 -6.91
C ASP A 222 -0.83 -17.24 -7.10
N MET A 223 -0.85 -16.62 -8.27
CA MET A 223 -1.93 -15.74 -8.69
C MET A 223 -3.24 -16.49 -8.96
N ASN A 224 -3.17 -17.75 -9.38
CA ASN A 224 -4.37 -18.55 -9.65
C ASN A 224 -4.98 -19.14 -8.37
N SER A 225 -4.24 -19.13 -7.25
CA SER A 225 -4.73 -19.63 -5.97
C SER A 225 -4.02 -18.96 -4.81
N LEU A 226 -4.72 -18.03 -4.16
CA LEU A 226 -4.23 -17.35 -2.96
C LEU A 226 -3.75 -18.33 -1.87
N ALA A 227 -4.45 -19.46 -1.70
CA ALA A 227 -4.10 -20.49 -0.73
C ALA A 227 -2.76 -21.21 -1.01
N ARG A 228 -2.22 -21.11 -2.24
CA ARG A 228 -0.89 -21.64 -2.59
C ARG A 228 0.22 -20.61 -2.48
N THR A 229 -0.10 -19.34 -2.21
CA THR A 229 0.92 -18.30 -2.00
C THR A 229 1.58 -18.46 -0.63
N ASP A 230 2.91 -18.52 -0.61
CA ASP A 230 3.72 -18.61 0.61
C ASP A 230 4.00 -17.20 1.16
N ILE A 231 3.01 -16.66 1.87
CA ILE A 231 3.07 -15.32 2.46
C ILE A 231 4.27 -15.14 3.39
N PRO A 232 4.58 -16.07 4.32
CA PRO A 232 5.76 -15.96 5.16
C PRO A 232 7.07 -15.88 4.36
N ALA A 233 7.23 -16.68 3.30
CA ALA A 233 8.44 -16.64 2.48
C ALA A 233 8.56 -15.33 1.69
N VAL A 234 7.47 -14.82 1.11
CA VAL A 234 7.47 -13.50 0.44
C VAL A 234 7.88 -12.41 1.42
N ARG A 235 7.22 -12.34 2.59
CA ARG A 235 7.56 -11.38 3.64
C ARG A 235 9.04 -11.46 4.04
N ALA A 236 9.58 -12.66 4.21
CA ALA A 236 10.97 -12.87 4.63
C ALA A 236 11.99 -12.34 3.61
N LEU A 237 11.68 -12.36 2.31
CA LEU A 237 12.56 -11.76 1.30
C LEU A 237 12.56 -10.22 1.39
N TYR A 238 11.39 -9.62 1.55
CA TYR A 238 11.28 -8.16 1.71
C TYR A 238 11.86 -7.66 3.04
N ASP A 239 11.80 -8.46 4.11
CA ASP A 239 12.45 -8.16 5.38
C ASP A 239 13.99 -8.14 5.27
N GLN A 240 14.57 -9.01 4.43
CA GLN A 240 16.01 -8.96 4.12
C GLN A 240 16.38 -7.64 3.44
N VAL A 241 15.55 -7.15 2.50
CA VAL A 241 15.76 -5.85 1.86
C VAL A 241 15.67 -4.71 2.88
N ALA A 242 14.62 -4.69 3.72
CA ALA A 242 14.46 -3.67 4.76
C ALA A 242 15.65 -3.66 5.74
N THR A 243 16.14 -4.84 6.12
CA THR A 243 17.30 -5.00 7.00
C THR A 243 18.59 -4.53 6.33
N ALA A 244 18.80 -4.84 5.05
CA ALA A 244 19.92 -4.33 4.29
C ALA A 244 19.86 -2.80 4.16
N LEU A 245 18.70 -2.22 3.88
CA LEU A 245 18.52 -0.76 3.78
C LEU A 245 18.90 -0.04 5.07
N ARG A 246 18.42 -0.51 6.23
CA ARG A 246 18.81 0.03 7.54
C ARG A 246 20.32 0.00 7.78
N ARG A 247 20.98 -1.06 7.31
CA ARG A 247 22.43 -1.24 7.48
C ARG A 247 23.23 -0.32 6.57
N GLU A 248 22.80 -0.19 5.32
CA GLU A 248 23.54 0.55 4.28
C GLU A 248 23.19 2.04 4.24
N ASN A 249 22.07 2.44 4.82
CA ASN A 249 21.63 3.84 4.94
C ASN A 249 21.11 4.17 6.37
N PRO A 250 22.01 4.21 7.37
CA PRO A 250 21.65 4.26 8.79
C PRO A 250 21.05 5.60 9.25
N ASP A 251 21.10 6.66 8.44
CA ASP A 251 20.40 7.91 8.74
C ASP A 251 18.89 7.85 8.42
N GLY A 252 18.45 6.76 7.77
CA GLY A 252 17.05 6.56 7.40
C GLY A 252 16.59 7.46 6.25
N ASP A 253 17.50 8.06 5.48
CA ASP A 253 17.18 8.90 4.33
C ASP A 253 16.95 8.06 3.07
N TYR A 254 15.98 7.13 3.14
CA TYR A 254 15.56 6.29 2.02
C TYR A 254 14.04 6.11 1.92
N LEU A 255 13.57 5.60 0.79
CA LEU A 255 12.21 5.12 0.58
C LEU A 255 12.19 3.70 0.02
N PHE A 256 11.46 2.80 0.68
CA PHE A 256 11.28 1.42 0.24
C PHE A 256 9.85 1.17 -0.29
N SER A 257 9.72 0.94 -1.59
CA SER A 257 8.45 0.68 -2.26
C SER A 257 8.29 -0.80 -2.61
N LEU A 258 7.29 -1.44 -2.00
CA LEU A 258 6.92 -2.84 -2.21
C LEU A 258 5.97 -2.94 -3.39
N CYS A 259 6.45 -3.46 -4.52
CA CYS A 259 5.64 -3.70 -5.71
C CYS A 259 5.21 -5.17 -5.75
N LEU A 260 4.17 -5.49 -5.00
CA LEU A 260 3.58 -6.85 -4.90
C LEU A 260 2.14 -6.92 -5.37
N TRP A 261 1.61 -5.84 -5.94
CA TRP A 261 0.28 -5.81 -6.57
C TRP A 261 -0.89 -6.22 -5.67
N GLY A 262 -0.78 -6.03 -4.36
CA GLY A 262 -1.77 -6.54 -3.40
C GLY A 262 -1.70 -8.07 -3.16
N SER A 263 -0.80 -8.79 -3.82
CA SER A 263 -0.55 -10.22 -3.61
C SER A 263 0.11 -10.49 -2.25
N ALA A 264 0.12 -11.78 -1.87
CA ALA A 264 0.69 -12.25 -0.60
C ALA A 264 0.18 -11.50 0.65
N ASP A 265 -1.05 -10.98 0.59
CA ASP A 265 -1.67 -10.16 1.64
C ASP A 265 -0.74 -9.04 2.15
N VAL A 266 -0.03 -8.37 1.24
CA VAL A 266 0.91 -7.29 1.58
C VAL A 266 0.27 -6.17 2.42
N ARG A 267 -1.05 -6.02 2.41
CA ARG A 267 -1.81 -5.13 3.29
C ARG A 267 -1.54 -5.43 4.78
N SER A 268 -1.47 -6.69 5.20
CA SER A 268 -1.34 -7.05 6.62
C SER A 268 0.07 -6.80 7.16
N TRP A 269 1.11 -7.03 6.35
CA TRP A 269 2.51 -6.97 6.82
C TRP A 269 3.38 -5.90 6.15
N GLY A 270 3.03 -5.40 4.95
CA GLY A 270 3.85 -4.45 4.19
C GLY A 270 4.13 -3.15 4.94
N LYS A 271 3.14 -2.67 5.71
CA LYS A 271 3.24 -1.52 6.62
C LYS A 271 4.26 -1.71 7.76
N GLN A 272 4.79 -2.91 7.98
CA GLN A 272 5.83 -3.16 8.97
C GLN A 272 7.24 -3.05 8.38
N LEU A 273 7.37 -3.14 7.05
CA LEU A 273 8.68 -3.29 6.38
C LEU A 273 9.04 -2.13 5.46
N GLY A 274 8.08 -1.57 4.72
CA GLY A 274 8.36 -0.52 3.75
C GLY A 274 7.46 0.69 3.87
N ASN A 275 7.70 1.63 2.97
CA ASN A 275 7.07 2.95 2.98
C ASN A 275 5.86 3.07 2.05
N VAL A 276 5.80 2.20 1.05
CA VAL A 276 4.76 2.21 0.03
C VAL A 276 4.49 0.76 -0.33
N SER A 277 3.22 0.36 -0.45
CA SER A 277 2.86 -0.97 -0.94
C SER A 277 1.79 -0.89 -2.01
N ARG A 278 2.12 -1.42 -3.21
CA ARG A 278 1.20 -1.53 -4.33
C ARG A 278 -0.02 -2.37 -3.96
N THR A 279 -1.22 -1.85 -4.22
CA THR A 279 -2.49 -2.49 -3.87
C THR A 279 -3.10 -3.31 -5.00
N SER A 280 -2.61 -3.13 -6.23
CA SER A 280 -3.12 -3.79 -7.43
C SER A 280 -2.06 -4.06 -8.49
N ASP A 281 -2.42 -4.88 -9.48
CA ASP A 281 -1.67 -5.01 -10.73
C ASP A 281 -1.58 -3.63 -11.42
N ASP A 282 -0.75 -3.56 -12.46
CA ASP A 282 -0.32 -2.31 -13.07
C ASP A 282 -1.50 -1.51 -13.66
N ILE A 283 -1.53 -0.23 -13.34
CA ILE A 283 -2.45 0.72 -13.97
C ILE A 283 -2.18 0.81 -15.48
N THR A 284 -3.18 1.21 -16.25
CA THR A 284 -3.05 1.55 -17.67
C THR A 284 -3.80 2.85 -17.95
N ALA A 285 -3.60 3.43 -19.14
CA ALA A 285 -4.22 4.70 -19.54
C ALA A 285 -5.71 4.58 -19.92
N HIS A 286 -6.47 3.80 -19.15
CA HIS A 286 -7.90 3.53 -19.33
C HIS A 286 -8.67 3.86 -18.04
N TRP A 287 -9.82 4.51 -18.19
CA TRP A 287 -10.71 4.93 -17.12
C TRP A 287 -11.12 3.75 -16.23
N SER A 288 -11.52 2.64 -16.85
CA SER A 288 -11.97 1.45 -16.15
C SER A 288 -10.87 0.81 -15.29
N ARG A 289 -9.63 0.79 -15.80
CA ARG A 289 -8.46 0.33 -15.04
C ARG A 289 -8.15 1.27 -13.87
N MET A 290 -8.18 2.59 -14.10
CA MET A 290 -8.00 3.57 -13.03
C MET A 290 -9.03 3.40 -11.91
N LEU A 291 -10.30 3.12 -12.24
CA LEU A 291 -11.33 2.80 -11.24
C LEU A 291 -11.02 1.51 -10.47
N THR A 292 -10.60 0.43 -11.14
CA THR A 292 -10.17 -0.80 -10.45
C THR A 292 -9.04 -0.52 -9.46
N ASN A 293 -8.01 0.22 -9.87
CA ASN A 293 -6.88 0.59 -9.02
C ASN A 293 -7.34 1.43 -7.82
N LEU A 294 -8.19 2.43 -8.03
CA LEU A 294 -8.80 3.22 -6.97
C LEU A 294 -9.52 2.33 -5.95
N ASP A 295 -10.39 1.43 -6.42
CA ASP A 295 -11.20 0.57 -5.56
C ASP A 295 -10.33 -0.36 -4.69
N THR A 296 -9.15 -0.78 -5.17
CA THR A 296 -8.21 -1.60 -4.38
C THR A 296 -7.62 -0.87 -3.16
N SER A 297 -7.61 0.46 -3.19
CA SER A 297 -7.08 1.32 -2.11
C SER A 297 -8.17 1.94 -1.25
N ALA A 298 -9.38 2.10 -1.81
CA ALA A 298 -10.50 2.87 -1.23
C ALA A 298 -10.93 2.42 0.17
N THR A 299 -10.77 1.13 0.49
CA THR A 299 -11.17 0.53 1.78
C THR A 299 -10.00 0.26 2.72
N ARG A 300 -8.79 0.72 2.38
CA ARG A 300 -7.55 0.43 3.12
C ARG A 300 -7.05 1.60 3.97
N ALA A 301 -7.90 2.59 4.27
CA ALA A 301 -7.49 3.82 4.98
C ALA A 301 -6.77 3.56 6.31
N LEU A 302 -7.17 2.52 7.07
CA LEU A 302 -6.53 2.15 8.35
C LEU A 302 -5.14 1.50 8.18
N TYR A 303 -4.74 1.16 6.96
CA TYR A 303 -3.43 0.59 6.62
C TYR A 303 -2.48 1.63 6.02
N ALA A 304 -2.92 2.89 5.93
CA ALA A 304 -2.12 4.03 5.51
C ALA A 304 -1.95 5.02 6.68
N HIS A 305 -0.71 5.32 7.03
CA HIS A 305 -0.34 6.20 8.12
C HIS A 305 1.05 6.81 7.83
N PRO A 306 1.53 7.81 8.59
CA PRO A 306 2.87 8.34 8.38
C PRO A 306 3.91 7.24 8.27
N HIS A 307 4.75 7.35 7.26
CA HIS A 307 5.78 6.40 6.84
C HIS A 307 5.30 5.16 6.08
N THR A 308 4.00 4.91 5.87
CA THR A 308 3.51 3.79 5.06
C THR A 308 2.22 4.11 4.29
N TRP A 309 2.23 3.93 2.97
CA TRP A 309 1.12 4.37 2.11
C TRP A 309 0.62 3.26 1.19
N ASN A 310 -0.70 3.21 1.00
CA ASN A 310 -1.34 2.40 -0.03
C ASN A 310 -1.03 3.01 -1.40
N ASP A 311 -0.58 2.18 -2.35
CA ASP A 311 -0.20 2.62 -3.68
C ASP A 311 -1.09 2.00 -4.77
N PRO A 312 -2.10 2.74 -5.26
CA PRO A 312 -2.90 2.33 -6.42
C PRO A 312 -2.16 2.52 -7.76
N ASP A 313 -0.83 2.67 -7.74
CA ASP A 313 0.09 2.83 -8.88
C ASP A 313 0.21 4.27 -9.42
N MET A 314 1.08 4.47 -10.41
CA MET A 314 1.49 5.79 -10.93
C MET A 314 0.38 6.56 -11.65
N LEU A 315 0.60 7.87 -11.86
CA LEU A 315 -0.29 8.76 -12.60
C LEU A 315 -0.07 8.62 -14.13
N PHE A 316 -1.14 8.32 -14.88
CA PHE A 316 -1.14 8.30 -16.36
C PHE A 316 -1.53 9.64 -17.01
N ILE A 317 -1.64 10.71 -16.23
CA ILE A 317 -2.00 12.06 -16.71
C ILE A 317 -1.04 12.47 -17.83
N GLY A 318 -1.58 12.63 -19.05
CA GLY A 318 -0.78 12.83 -20.26
C GLY A 318 -1.05 11.83 -21.38
N SER A 319 -1.60 10.66 -21.07
CA SER A 319 -1.72 9.53 -22.00
C SER A 319 -3.12 8.93 -22.04
N GLY A 320 -3.48 8.32 -23.18
CA GLY A 320 -4.73 7.57 -23.36
C GLY A 320 -5.97 8.37 -22.96
N GLU A 321 -6.82 7.79 -22.12
CA GLU A 321 -8.05 8.41 -21.60
C GLU A 321 -7.78 9.45 -20.50
N PHE A 322 -6.53 9.90 -20.34
CA PHE A 322 -6.11 10.99 -19.45
C PHE A 322 -5.24 12.02 -20.17
N ASP A 323 -5.31 12.08 -21.51
CA ASP A 323 -4.54 12.99 -22.33
C ASP A 323 -5.15 14.42 -22.39
N ALA A 324 -4.63 15.26 -23.29
CA ALA A 324 -5.07 16.64 -23.45
C ALA A 324 -6.55 16.80 -23.90
N ASN A 325 -7.16 15.75 -24.45
CA ASN A 325 -8.57 15.73 -24.86
C ASN A 325 -9.49 15.13 -23.79
N HIS A 326 -8.92 14.53 -22.74
CA HIS A 326 -9.64 13.84 -21.65
C HIS A 326 -9.29 14.46 -20.29
N MET A 327 -9.31 15.79 -20.22
CA MET A 327 -8.91 16.52 -19.01
C MET A 327 -9.88 16.36 -17.84
N ILE A 328 -11.12 15.93 -18.07
CA ILE A 328 -12.09 15.63 -16.99
C ILE A 328 -11.63 14.37 -16.24
N GLU A 329 -11.33 13.31 -16.98
CA GLU A 329 -10.80 12.05 -16.48
C GLU A 329 -9.44 12.27 -15.80
N ALA A 330 -8.55 13.05 -16.42
CA ALA A 330 -7.25 13.38 -15.83
C ALA A 330 -7.39 14.10 -14.48
N ARG A 331 -8.33 15.05 -14.37
CA ARG A 331 -8.66 15.75 -13.11
C ARG A 331 -9.20 14.79 -12.06
N SER A 332 -10.08 13.87 -12.44
CA SER A 332 -10.62 12.85 -11.53
C SER A 332 -9.53 11.90 -11.03
N HIS A 333 -8.67 11.40 -11.91
CA HIS A 333 -7.53 10.55 -11.54
C HIS A 333 -6.61 11.26 -10.53
N PHE A 334 -6.24 12.52 -10.78
CA PHE A 334 -5.41 13.30 -9.86
C PHE A 334 -6.07 13.53 -8.50
N ALA A 335 -7.34 13.96 -8.51
CA ALA A 335 -8.09 14.26 -7.29
C ALA A 335 -8.27 13.01 -6.40
N MET A 336 -8.58 11.87 -7.01
CA MET A 336 -8.77 10.63 -6.26
C MET A 336 -7.46 10.11 -5.66
N TRP A 337 -6.35 10.16 -6.40
CA TRP A 337 -5.03 9.80 -5.86
C TRP A 337 -4.64 10.70 -4.69
N ALA A 338 -4.90 12.01 -4.80
CA ALA A 338 -4.63 12.95 -3.73
C ALA A 338 -5.47 12.63 -2.47
N MET A 339 -6.76 12.33 -2.63
CA MET A 339 -7.66 11.96 -1.52
C MET A 339 -7.30 10.64 -0.87
N MET A 340 -6.78 9.68 -1.65
CA MET A 340 -6.35 8.37 -1.14
C MET A 340 -5.00 8.41 -0.40
N ASN A 341 -4.33 9.56 -0.34
CA ASN A 341 -2.94 9.64 0.13
C ASN A 341 -2.01 8.69 -0.65
N ALA A 342 -2.30 8.47 -1.93
CA ALA A 342 -1.43 7.70 -2.80
C ALA A 342 -0.11 8.45 -3.05
N PRO A 343 1.00 7.75 -3.34
CA PRO A 343 2.15 8.34 -4.01
C PRO A 343 1.71 9.10 -5.27
N LEU A 344 2.18 10.33 -5.44
CA LEU A 344 1.93 11.10 -6.67
C LEU A 344 3.15 11.00 -7.58
N LEU A 345 3.29 9.85 -8.24
CA LEU A 345 4.37 9.57 -9.20
C LEU A 345 3.88 9.83 -10.63
N ILE A 346 4.43 10.86 -11.27
CA ILE A 346 4.16 11.18 -12.68
C ILE A 346 4.75 10.07 -13.56
N GLY A 347 3.92 9.40 -14.35
CA GLY A 347 4.32 8.36 -15.29
C GLY A 347 4.37 8.81 -16.76
N PHE A 348 4.48 10.12 -17.03
CA PHE A 348 4.37 10.67 -18.38
C PHE A 348 5.68 11.33 -18.87
N ASP A 349 5.91 11.31 -20.19
CA ASP A 349 6.98 12.06 -20.83
C ASP A 349 6.65 13.56 -20.83
N LEU A 350 7.12 14.27 -19.80
CA LEU A 350 6.82 15.68 -19.59
C LEU A 350 7.25 16.60 -20.74
N ARG A 351 8.14 16.15 -21.64
CA ARG A 351 8.49 16.90 -22.86
C ARG A 351 7.30 17.07 -23.81
N LYS A 352 6.27 16.24 -23.64
CA LYS A 352 5.02 16.25 -24.42
C LYS A 352 3.85 16.91 -23.66
N ALA A 353 4.07 17.35 -22.42
CA ALA A 353 3.00 17.91 -21.60
C ALA A 353 2.60 19.31 -22.07
N ASN A 354 1.29 19.57 -22.13
CA ASN A 354 0.76 20.90 -22.40
C ASN A 354 0.62 21.73 -21.10
N ALA A 355 0.26 23.01 -21.23
CA ALA A 355 0.13 23.92 -20.09
C ALA A 355 -0.96 23.50 -19.09
N GLU A 356 -2.07 22.92 -19.57
CA GLU A 356 -3.18 22.50 -18.72
C GLU A 356 -2.81 21.26 -17.87
N GLN A 357 -2.13 20.28 -18.46
CA GLN A 357 -1.62 19.11 -17.77
C GLN A 357 -0.59 19.48 -16.70
N LEU A 358 0.33 20.40 -17.03
CA LEU A 358 1.29 20.93 -16.05
C LEU A 358 0.59 21.70 -14.91
N ALA A 359 -0.45 22.47 -15.22
CA ALA A 359 -1.24 23.17 -14.22
C ALA A 359 -2.03 22.20 -13.31
N LEU A 360 -2.54 21.10 -13.87
CA LEU A 360 -3.20 20.04 -13.12
C LEU A 360 -2.21 19.37 -12.14
N LEU A 361 -1.07 18.91 -12.65
CA LEU A 361 0.00 18.31 -11.83
C LEU A 361 0.52 19.30 -10.77
N GLY A 362 0.52 20.60 -11.07
CA GLY A 362 0.92 21.66 -10.15
C GLY A 362 -0.17 22.20 -9.23
N ASN A 363 -1.38 21.62 -9.19
CA ASN A 363 -2.48 22.15 -8.39
C ASN A 363 -2.21 22.03 -6.88
N ARG A 364 -1.68 23.10 -6.29
CA ARG A 364 -1.30 23.18 -4.87
C ARG A 364 -2.46 22.97 -3.90
N ALA A 365 -3.69 23.32 -4.28
CA ALA A 365 -4.85 23.16 -3.40
C ALA A 365 -5.21 21.67 -3.20
N ILE A 366 -5.09 20.87 -4.26
CA ILE A 366 -5.34 19.42 -4.21
C ILE A 366 -4.13 18.67 -3.65
N ILE A 367 -2.91 19.07 -4.02
CA ILE A 367 -1.68 18.52 -3.42
C ILE A 367 -1.68 18.69 -1.89
N ALA A 368 -2.16 19.83 -1.39
CA ALA A 368 -2.26 20.07 0.05
C ALA A 368 -3.17 19.08 0.78
N LEU A 369 -4.13 18.44 0.09
CA LEU A 369 -4.91 17.35 0.68
C LEU A 369 -4.08 16.09 0.85
N ASN A 370 -3.32 15.70 -0.18
CA ASN A 370 -2.41 14.55 -0.13
C ASN A 370 -1.31 14.75 0.93
N GLN A 371 -0.80 15.98 1.03
CA GLN A 371 0.28 16.40 1.92
C GLN A 371 -0.22 16.98 3.26
N ASP A 372 -1.47 16.75 3.63
CA ASP A 372 -2.02 17.24 4.89
C ASP A 372 -1.35 16.56 6.10
N ALA A 373 -0.99 17.35 7.12
CA ALA A 373 -0.22 16.89 8.28
C ALA A 373 -0.99 15.93 9.22
N ALA A 374 -2.31 15.78 9.06
CA ALA A 374 -3.04 14.75 9.78
C ALA A 374 -2.76 13.36 9.22
N ALA A 375 -2.22 13.27 7.99
CA ALA A 375 -1.84 12.01 7.35
C ALA A 375 -3.01 11.02 7.15
N ASN A 376 -4.25 11.51 7.20
CA ASN A 376 -5.44 10.68 7.01
C ASN A 376 -5.70 10.38 5.54
N GLN A 377 -5.72 9.12 5.14
CA GLN A 377 -6.38 8.74 3.88
C GLN A 377 -7.89 9.06 3.98
N ALA A 378 -8.54 9.42 2.87
CA ALA A 378 -9.99 9.60 2.84
C ALA A 378 -10.73 8.27 3.08
N VAL A 379 -11.84 8.34 3.81
CA VAL A 379 -12.73 7.21 4.11
C VAL A 379 -13.98 7.30 3.23
N PRO A 380 -14.48 6.17 2.69
CA PRO A 380 -15.72 6.16 1.93
C PRO A 380 -16.93 6.49 2.83
N ALA A 381 -17.64 7.56 2.50
CA ALA A 381 -18.93 7.89 3.11
C ALA A 381 -20.10 7.25 2.34
N TYR A 382 -19.95 7.07 1.02
CA TYR A 382 -20.91 6.43 0.15
C TYR A 382 -20.20 5.70 -0.99
N LEU A 383 -20.62 4.48 -1.30
CA LEU A 383 -20.12 3.68 -2.41
C LEU A 383 -21.29 3.08 -3.19
N SER A 384 -21.30 3.31 -4.50
CA SER A 384 -22.06 2.54 -5.48
C SER A 384 -21.23 2.39 -6.76
N ASP A 385 -21.72 1.60 -7.70
CA ASP A 385 -21.08 1.42 -9.01
C ASP A 385 -21.04 2.73 -9.81
N ASP A 386 -21.99 3.63 -9.55
CA ASP A 386 -22.17 4.88 -10.29
C ASP A 386 -21.50 6.08 -9.62
N VAL A 387 -21.64 6.21 -8.29
CA VAL A 387 -21.19 7.39 -7.53
C VAL A 387 -20.48 6.96 -6.26
N GLN A 388 -19.36 7.59 -5.98
CA GLN A 388 -18.64 7.41 -4.72
C GLN A 388 -18.42 8.77 -4.04
N VAL A 389 -18.54 8.79 -2.71
CA VAL A 389 -18.25 9.96 -1.87
C VAL A 389 -17.16 9.57 -0.88
N PHE A 390 -16.05 10.30 -0.90
CA PHE A 390 -14.93 10.11 0.02
C PHE A 390 -14.73 11.35 0.87
N VAL A 391 -14.52 11.16 2.17
CA VAL A 391 -14.33 12.25 3.14
C VAL A 391 -13.02 12.06 3.89
N LYS A 392 -12.27 13.14 4.00
CA LYS A 392 -10.98 13.19 4.71
C LYS A 392 -11.02 14.29 5.76
N SER A 393 -10.63 13.99 6.99
CA SER A 393 -10.42 15.02 8.02
C SER A 393 -9.00 15.57 7.94
N LEU A 394 -8.88 16.90 7.98
CA LEU A 394 -7.62 17.63 7.82
C LEU A 394 -7.07 18.09 9.17
N ALA A 395 -5.76 18.36 9.23
CA ALA A 395 -5.07 18.73 10.47
C ALA A 395 -5.63 19.99 11.16
N ASN A 396 -6.18 20.91 10.36
CA ASN A 396 -6.75 22.15 10.86
C ASN A 396 -8.20 22.02 11.36
N GLY A 397 -8.78 20.80 11.33
CA GLY A 397 -10.17 20.53 11.70
C GLY A 397 -11.19 20.72 10.57
N ASP A 398 -10.76 21.15 9.38
CA ASP A 398 -11.62 21.10 8.18
C ASP A 398 -11.77 19.67 7.69
N LYS A 399 -12.67 19.50 6.71
CA LYS A 399 -12.83 18.25 5.95
C LYS A 399 -12.55 18.52 4.49
N ALA A 400 -12.07 17.51 3.77
CA ALA A 400 -12.13 17.47 2.32
C ALA A 400 -13.15 16.42 1.89
N VAL A 401 -13.88 16.70 0.82
CA VAL A 401 -14.83 15.76 0.21
C VAL A 401 -14.59 15.68 -1.28
N ALA A 402 -14.55 14.46 -1.81
CA ALA A 402 -14.55 14.17 -3.24
C ALA A 402 -15.82 13.38 -3.58
N ILE A 403 -16.56 13.83 -4.60
CA ILE A 403 -17.70 13.13 -5.16
C ILE A 403 -17.36 12.76 -6.60
N LEU A 404 -17.15 11.46 -6.83
CA LEU A 404 -16.76 10.89 -8.13
C LEU A 404 -18.00 10.34 -8.85
N ASN A 405 -18.23 10.82 -10.07
CA ASN A 405 -19.10 10.14 -11.02
C ASN A 405 -18.29 9.13 -11.82
N ARG A 406 -18.62 7.84 -11.71
CA ARG A 406 -17.94 6.74 -12.41
C ARG A 406 -18.50 6.48 -13.80
N THR A 407 -19.68 7.03 -14.09
CA THR A 407 -20.47 6.73 -15.28
C THR A 407 -20.14 7.65 -16.45
N ALA A 408 -20.47 7.19 -17.66
CA ALA A 408 -20.44 7.99 -18.89
C ALA A 408 -21.64 8.96 -19.01
N GLY A 409 -22.53 9.02 -18.02
CA GLY A 409 -23.70 9.89 -17.98
C GLY A 409 -23.59 10.97 -16.92
N GLN A 410 -24.42 12.01 -17.01
CA GLN A 410 -24.55 12.99 -15.93
C GLN A 410 -25.30 12.37 -14.74
N VAL A 411 -24.83 12.62 -13.52
CA VAL A 411 -25.47 12.18 -12.28
C VAL A 411 -25.83 13.36 -11.37
N GLN A 412 -26.76 13.15 -10.44
CA GLN A 412 -27.21 14.18 -9.50
C GLN A 412 -27.24 13.70 -8.04
N PRO A 413 -26.08 13.40 -7.44
CA PRO A 413 -26.03 12.91 -6.07
C PRO A 413 -26.38 14.00 -5.06
N VAL A 414 -26.74 13.55 -3.85
CA VAL A 414 -26.99 14.41 -2.69
C VAL A 414 -25.81 14.28 -1.72
N LEU A 415 -25.17 15.41 -1.41
CA LEU A 415 -24.20 15.50 -0.32
C LEU A 415 -24.92 15.89 0.96
N THR A 416 -24.82 15.08 2.00
CA THR A 416 -25.43 15.34 3.31
C THR A 416 -24.38 15.78 4.33
N ALA A 417 -24.81 16.50 5.36
CA ALA A 417 -23.99 16.80 6.54
C ALA A 417 -23.54 15.52 7.27
N GLU A 418 -24.34 14.45 7.20
CA GLU A 418 -24.04 13.14 7.78
C GLU A 418 -22.85 12.47 7.10
N HIS A 419 -22.76 12.49 5.76
CA HIS A 419 -21.56 12.01 5.04
C HIS A 419 -20.29 12.68 5.57
N LEU A 420 -20.40 13.96 5.93
CA LEU A 420 -19.29 14.76 6.43
C LEU A 420 -19.10 14.62 7.95
N LYS A 421 -19.96 13.91 8.68
CA LYS A 421 -19.97 13.89 10.16
C LYS A 421 -20.06 15.28 10.79
N LEU A 422 -20.73 16.21 10.09
CA LEU A 422 -21.02 17.57 10.53
C LEU A 422 -22.49 17.69 10.96
N ARG A 423 -22.81 18.73 11.72
CA ARG A 423 -24.17 19.03 12.15
C ARG A 423 -25.00 19.60 11.00
N GLY A 424 -26.08 18.90 10.63
CA GLY A 424 -27.00 19.33 9.57
C GLY A 424 -27.82 20.58 9.91
N ASP A 425 -28.01 20.90 11.19
CA ASP A 425 -28.72 22.10 11.67
C ASP A 425 -27.83 23.36 11.68
N LYS A 426 -26.58 23.26 11.21
CA LYS A 426 -25.62 24.37 11.16
C LYS A 426 -25.16 24.63 9.73
N PRO A 427 -24.74 25.87 9.40
CA PRO A 427 -24.15 26.16 8.11
C PRO A 427 -22.85 25.37 7.89
N ILE A 428 -22.69 24.84 6.68
CA ILE A 428 -21.50 24.19 6.18
C ILE A 428 -20.98 25.01 5.01
N ALA A 429 -19.74 25.47 5.10
CA ALA A 429 -19.08 26.24 4.04
C ALA A 429 -18.20 25.33 3.20
N MET A 430 -18.19 25.54 1.88
CA MET A 430 -17.43 24.75 0.92
C MET A 430 -16.57 25.67 0.04
N THR A 431 -15.36 25.24 -0.26
CA THR A 431 -14.46 25.86 -1.25
C THR A 431 -14.10 24.82 -2.30
N ASP A 432 -14.47 25.09 -3.54
CA ASP A 432 -14.13 24.26 -4.71
C ASP A 432 -12.61 24.35 -4.96
N LEU A 433 -11.92 23.20 -5.02
CA LEU A 433 -10.46 23.18 -5.16
C LEU A 433 -9.99 23.21 -6.62
N TRP A 434 -10.90 23.17 -7.58
CA TRP A 434 -10.60 23.44 -8.98
C TRP A 434 -10.64 24.94 -9.30
N THR A 435 -11.63 25.65 -8.75
CA THR A 435 -11.94 27.04 -9.13
C THR A 435 -11.69 28.06 -8.03
N GLY A 436 -11.60 27.64 -6.77
CA GLY A 436 -11.58 28.52 -5.59
C GLY A 436 -12.94 29.11 -5.24
N ALA A 437 -14.01 28.78 -5.96
CA ALA A 437 -15.35 29.28 -5.71
C ALA A 437 -15.85 28.82 -4.33
N ARG A 438 -16.58 29.71 -3.64
CA ARG A 438 -17.16 29.43 -2.33
C ARG A 438 -18.65 29.18 -2.45
N SER A 439 -19.14 28.20 -1.73
CA SER A 439 -20.55 27.86 -1.59
C SER A 439 -20.84 27.37 -0.16
N GLY A 440 -22.08 26.99 0.12
CA GLY A 440 -22.45 26.41 1.41
C GLY A 440 -23.86 25.87 1.42
N PHE A 441 -24.14 25.05 2.43
CA PHE A 441 -25.45 24.41 2.62
C PHE A 441 -25.72 24.11 4.10
N SER A 442 -26.93 23.66 4.41
CA SER A 442 -27.31 23.09 5.70
C SER A 442 -28.15 21.85 5.43
N GLY A 443 -27.95 20.78 6.22
CA GLY A 443 -28.63 19.50 6.03
C GLY A 443 -28.08 18.73 4.84
N GLU A 444 -28.46 19.13 3.62
CA GLU A 444 -28.05 18.47 2.39
C GLU A 444 -27.99 19.44 1.19
N MET A 445 -27.29 19.04 0.14
CA MET A 445 -27.17 19.77 -1.11
C MET A 445 -27.21 18.80 -2.29
N LYS A 446 -28.05 19.10 -3.28
CA LYS A 446 -28.06 18.39 -4.56
C LYS A 446 -26.96 18.94 -5.46
N LEU A 447 -26.16 18.05 -6.03
CA LEU A 447 -25.07 18.38 -6.95
C LEU A 447 -25.43 17.89 -8.36
N THR A 448 -24.79 18.47 -9.38
CA THR A 448 -24.83 17.98 -10.76
C THR A 448 -23.40 17.70 -11.18
N ILE A 449 -23.12 16.48 -11.60
CA ILE A 449 -21.76 16.02 -11.92
C ILE A 449 -21.75 15.46 -13.33
N ALA A 450 -20.89 16.02 -14.18
CA ALA A 450 -20.71 15.57 -15.56
C ALA A 450 -20.14 14.14 -15.60
N PRO A 451 -20.24 13.44 -16.75
CA PRO A 451 -19.59 12.13 -16.95
C PRO A 451 -18.14 12.14 -16.48
N HIS A 452 -17.74 11.09 -15.75
CA HIS A 452 -16.38 10.90 -15.23
C HIS A 452 -15.80 12.03 -14.36
N GLN A 453 -16.59 13.03 -13.99
CA GLN A 453 -16.12 14.20 -13.25
C GLN A 453 -16.03 13.90 -11.75
N THR A 454 -15.01 14.46 -11.11
CA THR A 454 -14.88 14.54 -9.66
C THR A 454 -15.06 15.98 -9.19
N LEU A 455 -16.08 16.22 -8.36
CA LEU A 455 -16.15 17.44 -7.58
C LEU A 455 -15.32 17.28 -6.32
N ILE A 456 -14.51 18.27 -5.98
CA ILE A 456 -13.63 18.21 -4.81
C ILE A 456 -13.62 19.54 -4.05
N TYR A 457 -13.89 19.46 -2.75
CA TYR A 457 -14.09 20.63 -1.89
C TYR A 457 -13.28 20.52 -0.60
N ARG A 458 -12.79 21.65 -0.11
CA ARG A 458 -12.52 21.84 1.33
C ARG A 458 -13.78 22.36 2.01
N VAL A 459 -14.09 21.83 3.18
CA VAL A 459 -15.35 22.02 3.89
C VAL A 459 -15.09 22.38 5.34
N THR A 460 -15.79 23.40 5.83
CA THR A 460 -15.76 23.83 7.23
C THR A 460 -17.18 23.81 7.78
N GLY A 461 -17.36 23.34 9.02
CA GLY A 461 -18.65 23.34 9.69
C GLY A 461 -18.53 22.87 11.14
N VAL A 462 -19.66 22.82 11.83
CA VAL A 462 -19.70 22.35 13.22
C VAL A 462 -19.72 20.82 13.23
N HIS A 463 -18.71 20.19 13.83
CA HIS A 463 -18.61 18.74 13.95
C HIS A 463 -19.73 18.15 14.79
N ARG A 464 -20.15 16.91 14.49
CA ARG A 464 -21.13 16.17 15.32
C ARG A 464 -20.57 15.88 16.71
N LEU A 465 -19.30 15.54 16.79
CA LEU A 465 -18.57 15.39 18.04
C LEU A 465 -17.84 16.72 18.34
N ALA A 466 -18.27 17.42 19.38
CA ALA A 466 -17.82 18.80 19.64
C ALA A 466 -16.41 18.89 20.22
N ASP A 467 -16.00 17.89 21.02
CA ASP A 467 -14.73 17.87 21.74
C ASP A 467 -14.04 16.52 21.53
N GLY A 468 -13.43 16.34 20.37
CA GLY A 468 -12.81 15.08 19.98
C GLY A 468 -13.02 14.71 18.52
N HIS A 469 -12.77 13.44 18.21
CA HIS A 469 -13.00 12.85 16.88
C HIS A 469 -13.40 11.38 17.00
N TYR A 470 -14.15 10.88 16.02
CA TYR A 470 -14.31 9.44 15.86
C TYR A 470 -13.01 8.85 15.32
N LEU A 471 -12.67 7.62 15.72
CA LEU A 471 -11.46 6.96 15.22
C LEU A 471 -11.50 6.78 13.69
N SER A 472 -12.70 6.60 13.12
CA SER A 472 -12.91 6.52 11.67
C SER A 472 -12.70 7.84 10.94
N GLU A 473 -12.54 8.96 11.65
CA GLU A 473 -12.16 10.26 11.06
C GLU A 473 -10.66 10.51 11.08
N ALA A 474 -9.90 9.71 11.83
CA ALA A 474 -8.46 9.82 11.99
C ALA A 474 -7.74 8.51 11.63
N PRO A 475 -7.98 7.94 10.42
CA PRO A 475 -7.39 6.65 10.05
C PRO A 475 -5.85 6.66 10.08
N GLY A 476 -5.20 7.81 9.88
CA GLY A 476 -3.74 7.93 9.95
C GLY A 476 -3.16 7.77 11.37
N ASP A 477 -4.01 7.78 12.39
CA ASP A 477 -3.66 7.52 13.80
C ASP A 477 -4.08 6.12 14.26
N VAL A 478 -4.68 5.30 13.40
CA VAL A 478 -5.13 3.93 13.70
C VAL A 478 -4.33 2.93 12.87
N ASN A 479 -3.80 1.89 13.52
CA ASN A 479 -3.05 0.81 12.86
C ASN A 479 -3.61 -0.56 13.29
N PRO A 480 -4.13 -1.37 12.35
CA PRO A 480 -4.42 -2.78 12.58
C PRO A 480 -3.10 -3.57 12.69
N ALA A 481 -2.61 -3.69 13.92
CA ALA A 481 -1.39 -4.43 14.22
C ALA A 481 -1.56 -5.92 13.98
N GLU A 482 -2.73 -6.44 14.37
CA GLU A 482 -3.25 -7.77 14.04
C GLU A 482 -4.69 -7.58 13.58
N ASP A 483 -5.05 -8.05 12.39
CA ASP A 483 -6.34 -7.74 11.75
C ASP A 483 -7.37 -8.89 11.81
N GLY A 484 -7.00 -9.99 12.47
CA GLY A 484 -7.90 -11.12 12.74
C GLY A 484 -8.32 -11.89 11.49
N VAL A 485 -7.70 -11.65 10.33
CA VAL A 485 -7.97 -12.39 9.09
C VAL A 485 -7.40 -13.81 9.21
N PRO A 486 -8.24 -14.86 9.30
CA PRO A 486 -7.75 -16.22 9.54
C PRO A 486 -7.14 -16.85 8.28
N THR A 487 -7.69 -16.50 7.12
CA THR A 487 -7.26 -16.96 5.80
C THR A 487 -7.38 -15.79 4.85
N PRO A 488 -6.31 -15.41 4.13
CA PRO A 488 -6.39 -14.38 3.10
C PRO A 488 -7.34 -14.79 1.98
N GLU A 489 -8.28 -13.91 1.67
CA GLU A 489 -9.25 -14.08 0.60
C GLU A 489 -9.10 -12.98 -0.45
N GLY A 490 -9.59 -13.28 -1.66
CA GLY A 490 -9.71 -12.30 -2.72
C GLY A 490 -10.78 -11.27 -2.37
N ASP A 491 -10.57 -10.02 -2.75
CA ASP A 491 -11.59 -8.98 -2.56
C ASP A 491 -12.84 -9.26 -3.43
N PRO A 492 -14.00 -9.60 -2.84
CA PRO A 492 -15.22 -9.90 -3.56
C PRO A 492 -15.91 -8.63 -4.08
N THR A 493 -15.52 -7.44 -3.60
CA THR A 493 -16.06 -6.16 -4.10
C THR A 493 -15.30 -5.68 -5.32
N ILE A 494 -14.07 -6.12 -5.50
CA ILE A 494 -13.30 -5.91 -6.73
C ILE A 494 -13.51 -7.14 -7.61
N HIS A 495 -14.71 -7.29 -8.18
CA HIS A 495 -15.15 -8.51 -8.88
C HIS A 495 -14.76 -8.56 -10.37
N HIS A 496 -14.34 -7.43 -10.95
CA HIS A 496 -13.81 -7.36 -12.30
C HIS A 496 -12.59 -6.43 -12.37
N GLU A 497 -11.47 -6.97 -12.83
CA GLU A 497 -10.46 -6.13 -13.47
C GLU A 497 -11.08 -5.69 -14.78
N LEU A 498 -11.53 -4.44 -14.83
CA LEU A 498 -12.17 -3.89 -16.02
C LEU A 498 -11.08 -3.48 -17.00
N SER A 499 -10.36 -4.47 -17.51
CA SER A 499 -9.43 -4.26 -18.63
C SER A 499 -10.23 -4.00 -19.91
N PRO A 500 -9.71 -3.15 -20.82
CA PRO A 500 -10.28 -3.04 -22.16
C PRO A 500 -10.37 -4.41 -22.81
N TRP A 501 -11.44 -4.62 -23.59
CA TRP A 501 -11.60 -5.86 -24.33
C TRP A 501 -10.42 -6.08 -25.28
N ALA A 502 -9.66 -7.14 -25.05
CA ALA A 502 -8.52 -7.56 -25.87
C ALA A 502 -8.82 -8.84 -26.68
N GLY A 503 -10.09 -9.24 -26.77
CA GLY A 503 -10.52 -10.50 -27.36
C GLY A 503 -10.86 -11.58 -26.33
N SER A 504 -11.17 -12.78 -26.81
CA SER A 504 -11.52 -13.96 -25.99
C SER A 504 -10.44 -15.04 -26.00
N LYS A 505 -9.24 -14.73 -26.52
CA LYS A 505 -8.08 -15.63 -26.47
C LYS A 505 -7.42 -15.49 -25.11
N GLY A 506 -7.61 -16.49 -24.26
CA GLY A 506 -7.02 -16.53 -22.93
C GLY A 506 -8.07 -16.48 -21.81
N PRO A 507 -7.62 -16.56 -20.56
CA PRO A 507 -8.52 -16.65 -19.41
C PRO A 507 -9.17 -15.31 -19.03
N GLY A 508 -8.70 -14.18 -19.60
CA GLY A 508 -9.05 -12.84 -19.14
C GLY A 508 -8.25 -12.44 -17.90
N ASP A 509 -8.46 -11.22 -17.43
CA ASP A 509 -7.85 -10.72 -16.20
C ASP A 509 -8.79 -10.99 -15.01
N PHE A 510 -8.26 -11.60 -13.95
CA PHE A 510 -9.01 -11.86 -12.73
C PHE A 510 -8.43 -11.05 -11.58
N PRO A 511 -9.28 -10.40 -10.76
CA PRO A 511 -8.84 -9.82 -9.51
C PRO A 511 -8.16 -10.86 -8.63
N GLN A 512 -6.87 -10.69 -8.36
CA GLN A 512 -6.05 -11.62 -7.59
C GLN A 512 -5.47 -10.97 -6.32
N TYR A 513 -6.17 -9.95 -5.81
CA TYR A 513 -5.77 -9.16 -4.65
C TYR A 513 -6.07 -9.92 -3.36
N ALA A 514 -5.03 -10.34 -2.66
CA ALA A 514 -5.18 -10.93 -1.33
C ALA A 514 -5.41 -9.84 -0.28
N GLY A 515 -6.16 -10.19 0.76
CA GLY A 515 -6.32 -9.35 1.95
C GLY A 515 -7.68 -8.71 2.09
N TRP A 516 -8.74 -9.33 1.56
CA TRP A 516 -10.09 -8.99 1.98
C TRP A 516 -10.33 -9.29 3.46
N GLY A 517 -11.33 -8.64 4.06
CA GLY A 517 -11.73 -8.91 5.45
C GLY A 517 -10.86 -8.22 6.50
N GLY A 518 -10.01 -7.27 6.11
CA GLY A 518 -9.29 -6.40 7.05
C GLY A 518 -10.19 -5.36 7.74
N ALA A 519 -9.62 -4.64 8.70
CA ALA A 519 -10.30 -3.58 9.44
C ALA A 519 -10.80 -2.45 8.52
N GLN A 520 -11.99 -1.92 8.80
CA GLN A 520 -12.59 -0.83 8.03
C GLN A 520 -13.16 0.27 8.93
N ALA A 521 -13.09 1.50 8.43
CA ALA A 521 -13.76 2.66 9.02
C ALA A 521 -15.23 2.69 8.58
N ASP A 522 -16.16 2.86 9.54
CA ASP A 522 -17.62 3.02 9.36
C ASP A 522 -18.34 1.86 8.64
N ARG A 523 -17.64 0.75 8.44
CA ARG A 523 -18.12 -0.47 7.79
C ARG A 523 -17.51 -1.68 8.46
N THR A 524 -18.21 -2.81 8.36
CA THR A 524 -17.65 -4.12 8.70
C THR A 524 -16.49 -4.44 7.75
N PRO A 525 -15.61 -5.39 8.10
CA PRO A 525 -14.59 -5.92 7.18
C PRO A 525 -15.11 -6.41 5.81
N PHE A 526 -16.42 -6.64 5.71
CA PHE A 526 -17.11 -7.11 4.51
C PHE A 526 -17.92 -6.02 3.80
N GLY A 527 -17.66 -4.74 4.08
CA GLY A 527 -18.32 -3.60 3.42
C GLY A 527 -19.78 -3.35 3.83
N ARG A 528 -20.31 -4.07 4.83
CA ARG A 528 -21.66 -3.84 5.37
C ARG A 528 -21.71 -2.70 6.39
N PRO A 529 -22.88 -2.05 6.59
CA PRO A 529 -23.06 -1.10 7.70
C PRO A 529 -22.81 -1.78 9.05
N LEU A 530 -22.17 -1.07 9.98
CA LEU A 530 -21.95 -1.54 11.34
C LEU A 530 -23.30 -1.66 12.07
N ARG A 531 -23.60 -2.83 12.63
CA ARG A 531 -24.88 -3.09 13.31
C ARG A 531 -24.69 -3.93 14.56
N LEU A 532 -25.24 -3.44 15.67
CA LEU A 532 -25.32 -4.20 16.92
C LEU A 532 -26.78 -4.21 17.38
N MET A 533 -27.39 -5.40 17.45
CA MET A 533 -28.77 -5.56 17.92
C MET A 533 -29.78 -4.73 17.11
N GLY A 534 -29.60 -4.67 15.79
CA GLY A 534 -30.43 -3.89 14.87
C GLY A 534 -30.15 -2.38 14.89
N LYS A 535 -29.37 -1.86 15.84
CA LYS A 535 -28.93 -0.45 15.84
C LYS A 535 -27.78 -0.29 14.85
N VAL A 536 -27.98 0.58 13.86
CA VAL A 536 -26.94 0.99 12.90
C VAL A 536 -26.02 2.01 13.53
N TYR A 537 -24.73 1.87 13.26
CA TYR A 537 -23.69 2.86 13.57
C TYR A 537 -23.12 3.38 12.25
N ASP A 538 -23.21 4.69 12.05
CA ASP A 538 -22.61 5.42 10.94
C ASP A 538 -21.17 5.88 11.26
N THR A 539 -20.76 5.74 12.52
CA THR A 539 -19.39 5.96 12.97
C THR A 539 -18.84 4.77 13.75
N GLY A 540 -17.60 4.38 13.48
CA GLY A 540 -16.92 3.33 14.25
C GLY A 540 -15.86 2.58 13.45
N ILE A 541 -15.28 1.56 14.05
CA ILE A 541 -14.32 0.66 13.38
C ILE A 541 -14.90 -0.76 13.38
N GLY A 542 -15.03 -1.35 12.20
CA GLY A 542 -15.35 -2.76 12.03
C GLY A 542 -14.07 -3.58 11.89
N ILE A 543 -13.95 -4.65 12.65
CA ILE A 543 -12.80 -5.57 12.62
C ILE A 543 -13.26 -7.01 12.70
N LEU A 544 -12.36 -7.97 12.51
CA LEU A 544 -12.60 -9.35 12.89
C LEU A 544 -12.21 -9.58 14.35
N ALA A 545 -12.84 -10.53 15.03
CA ALA A 545 -12.36 -10.98 16.33
C ALA A 545 -10.93 -11.57 16.19
N ASN A 546 -10.21 -11.61 17.31
CA ASN A 546 -8.78 -11.87 17.36
C ASN A 546 -7.96 -10.81 16.61
N SER A 547 -8.31 -9.54 16.84
CA SER A 547 -7.61 -8.38 16.31
C SER A 547 -7.06 -7.50 17.43
N ARG A 548 -5.98 -6.79 17.12
CA ARG A 548 -5.40 -5.71 17.94
C ARG A 548 -5.23 -4.47 17.06
N LEU A 549 -5.94 -3.40 17.42
CA LEU A 549 -5.71 -2.07 16.85
C LEU A 549 -4.81 -1.26 17.77
N GLU A 550 -3.91 -0.49 17.19
CA GLU A 550 -3.11 0.53 17.85
C GLU A 550 -3.66 1.92 17.47
N VAL A 551 -3.81 2.81 18.43
CA VAL A 551 -4.39 4.14 18.23
C VAL A 551 -3.49 5.18 18.88
N ARG A 552 -2.96 6.13 18.10
CA ARG A 552 -2.19 7.26 18.62
C ARG A 552 -3.12 8.23 19.33
N ASN A 553 -2.82 8.53 20.58
CA ASN A 553 -3.56 9.52 21.35
C ASN A 553 -2.84 10.87 21.33
N ARG A 554 -3.43 11.86 20.66
CA ARG A 554 -2.91 13.25 20.58
C ARG A 554 -3.39 14.12 21.75
N GLY A 555 -3.30 13.59 22.97
CA GLY A 555 -3.60 14.33 24.20
C GLY A 555 -5.06 14.31 24.66
N GLN A 556 -5.89 13.43 24.11
CA GLN A 556 -7.28 13.25 24.53
C GLN A 556 -7.35 12.56 25.90
N ALA A 557 -8.42 12.81 26.64
CA ALA A 557 -8.58 12.34 28.02
C ALA A 557 -9.41 11.06 28.14
N ARG A 558 -10.35 10.83 27.23
CA ARG A 558 -11.28 9.70 27.32
C ARG A 558 -11.39 8.96 25.99
N PHE A 559 -11.37 7.63 26.08
CA PHE A 559 -11.82 6.74 25.01
C PHE A 559 -13.21 6.21 25.35
N ALA A 560 -14.09 6.12 24.35
CA ALA A 560 -15.40 5.48 24.49
C ALA A 560 -15.82 4.78 23.20
N ALA A 561 -16.48 3.62 23.33
CA ALA A 561 -17.09 2.88 22.23
C ALA A 561 -18.26 2.02 22.73
N THR A 562 -19.16 1.63 21.82
CA THR A 562 -20.13 0.56 22.04
C THR A 562 -19.68 -0.67 21.27
N VAL A 563 -19.50 -1.79 21.96
CA VAL A 563 -18.89 -3.00 21.39
C VAL A 563 -19.86 -4.18 21.33
N GLY A 564 -19.61 -5.07 20.37
CA GLY A 564 -20.34 -6.31 20.22
C GLY A 564 -19.96 -7.07 18.95
N ILE A 565 -20.56 -8.24 18.77
CA ILE A 565 -20.48 -9.01 17.52
C ILE A 565 -21.47 -8.40 16.53
N ASP A 566 -21.01 -8.12 15.30
CA ASP A 566 -21.85 -7.48 14.27
C ASP A 566 -23.02 -8.39 13.87
N ASP A 567 -24.17 -7.80 13.57
CA ASP A 567 -25.36 -8.54 13.11
C ASP A 567 -25.10 -9.32 11.80
N SER A 568 -24.05 -8.99 11.03
CA SER A 568 -23.64 -9.74 9.85
C SER A 568 -22.90 -11.04 10.16
N ALA A 569 -22.54 -11.31 11.41
CA ALA A 569 -21.81 -12.52 11.78
C ALA A 569 -22.63 -13.79 11.53
N THR A 570 -22.00 -14.77 10.89
CA THR A 570 -22.61 -16.08 10.60
C THR A 570 -22.28 -17.12 11.67
N ALA A 571 -21.12 -17.00 12.33
CA ALA A 571 -20.66 -17.90 13.38
C ALA A 571 -21.46 -17.67 14.68
N ARG A 572 -22.31 -18.64 15.04
CA ARG A 572 -23.14 -18.61 16.26
C ARG A 572 -22.40 -19.22 17.45
N GLY A 573 -22.80 -18.81 18.66
CA GLY A 573 -22.32 -19.41 19.92
C GLY A 573 -20.93 -18.99 20.38
N ARG A 574 -20.21 -18.18 19.58
CA ARG A 574 -18.93 -17.58 19.97
C ARG A 574 -19.12 -16.41 20.91
N ARG A 575 -18.16 -16.21 21.81
CA ARG A 575 -18.11 -15.03 22.69
C ARG A 575 -16.84 -14.24 22.44
N VAL A 576 -16.97 -12.91 22.51
CA VAL A 576 -15.85 -11.97 22.35
C VAL A 576 -15.73 -11.09 23.58
N VAL A 577 -14.49 -10.91 24.04
CA VAL A 577 -14.12 -9.95 25.09
C VAL A 577 -13.39 -8.79 24.44
N PHE A 578 -13.77 -7.57 24.81
CA PHE A 578 -13.16 -6.34 24.33
C PHE A 578 -12.34 -5.72 25.44
N GLU A 579 -11.11 -5.34 25.13
CA GLU A 579 -10.15 -4.81 26.07
C GLU A 579 -9.55 -3.52 25.52
N VAL A 580 -9.34 -2.56 26.41
CA VAL A 580 -8.67 -1.29 26.09
C VAL A 580 -7.45 -1.17 26.97
N TYR A 581 -6.30 -0.99 26.33
CA TYR A 581 -5.03 -0.77 26.99
C TYR A 581 -4.52 0.65 26.71
N GLY A 582 -3.77 1.22 27.64
CA GLY A 582 -3.02 2.47 27.46
C GLY A 582 -1.56 2.24 27.77
N ASP A 583 -0.68 2.48 26.80
CA ASP A 583 0.76 2.21 26.85
C ASP A 583 1.06 0.79 27.38
N GLY A 584 0.34 -0.22 26.86
CA GLY A 584 0.48 -1.63 27.24
C GLY A 584 -0.21 -2.05 28.54
N LYS A 585 -0.87 -1.13 29.27
CA LYS A 585 -1.55 -1.43 30.54
C LYS A 585 -3.06 -1.50 30.38
N LEU A 586 -3.68 -2.55 30.89
CA LEU A 586 -5.14 -2.72 30.83
C LEU A 586 -5.85 -1.58 31.57
N LEU A 587 -6.75 -0.89 30.89
CA LEU A 587 -7.56 0.19 31.45
C LEU A 587 -8.99 -0.26 31.72
N THR A 588 -9.58 -1.02 30.80
CA THR A 588 -10.93 -1.55 30.94
C THR A 588 -11.13 -2.81 30.10
N ARG A 589 -12.14 -3.60 30.48
CA ARG A 589 -12.50 -4.87 29.84
C ARG A 589 -14.00 -5.05 29.89
N SER A 590 -14.60 -5.44 28.77
CA SER A 590 -16.01 -5.82 28.72
C SER A 590 -16.24 -7.18 29.39
N ARG A 591 -17.47 -7.48 29.77
CA ARG A 591 -17.88 -8.89 29.87
C ARG A 591 -17.76 -9.57 28.50
N ALA A 592 -17.71 -10.89 28.47
CA ALA A 592 -17.82 -11.63 27.21
C ALA A 592 -19.21 -11.36 26.58
N VAL A 593 -19.26 -11.07 25.28
CA VAL A 593 -20.48 -10.73 24.53
C VAL A 593 -20.73 -11.79 23.46
N ALA A 594 -21.96 -12.29 23.37
CA ALA A 594 -22.39 -13.19 22.31
C ALA A 594 -23.20 -12.44 21.22
N LEU A 595 -23.37 -13.08 20.06
CA LEU A 595 -24.25 -12.59 19.00
C LEU A 595 -25.69 -12.49 19.54
N ASN A 596 -26.40 -11.43 19.18
CA ASN A 596 -27.75 -11.11 19.65
C ASN A 596 -27.87 -10.82 21.17
N GLU A 597 -26.75 -10.56 21.85
CA GLU A 597 -26.76 -10.05 23.22
C GLU A 597 -26.69 -8.52 23.23
N ALA A 598 -27.22 -7.89 24.29
CA ALA A 598 -27.12 -6.44 24.46
C ALA A 598 -25.66 -5.97 24.31
N SER A 599 -25.45 -4.94 23.48
CA SER A 599 -24.15 -4.32 23.28
C SER A 599 -23.63 -3.72 24.58
N VAL A 600 -22.30 -3.59 24.67
CA VAL A 600 -21.62 -3.15 25.90
C VAL A 600 -20.94 -1.81 25.63
N SER A 601 -21.14 -0.83 26.51
CA SER A 601 -20.34 0.39 26.49
C SER A 601 -19.00 0.13 27.18
N VAL A 602 -17.91 0.51 26.50
CA VAL A 602 -16.54 0.40 27.00
C VAL A 602 -15.95 1.81 27.01
N GLU A 603 -15.41 2.21 28.15
CA GLU A 603 -14.82 3.53 28.36
C GLU A 603 -13.54 3.44 29.17
N ALA A 604 -12.58 4.30 28.86
CA ALA A 604 -11.29 4.35 29.54
C ALA A 604 -10.80 5.79 29.73
N ASP A 605 -10.17 6.06 30.87
CA ASP A 605 -9.34 7.26 31.08
C ASP A 605 -7.99 7.04 30.40
N VAL A 606 -7.74 7.82 29.35
CA VAL A 606 -6.54 7.76 28.52
C VAL A 606 -5.66 8.99 28.68
N ARG A 607 -5.90 9.81 29.73
CA ARG A 607 -5.05 10.97 30.04
C ARG A 607 -3.59 10.56 30.20
N GLY A 608 -2.73 11.26 29.48
CA GLY A 608 -1.29 11.01 29.49
C GLY A 608 -0.85 9.71 28.80
N ARG A 609 -1.78 8.93 28.22
CA ARG A 609 -1.46 7.76 27.39
C ARG A 609 -1.10 8.23 25.99
N LYS A 610 0.00 7.73 25.42
CA LYS A 610 0.43 8.07 24.06
C LYS A 610 -0.12 7.09 23.04
N LEU A 611 -0.25 5.82 23.44
CA LEU A 611 -0.79 4.76 22.62
C LEU A 611 -1.94 4.06 23.34
N ILE A 612 -3.04 3.85 22.63
CA ILE A 612 -4.17 3.04 23.07
C ILE A 612 -4.19 1.78 22.22
N GLU A 613 -4.41 0.62 22.84
CA GLU A 613 -4.58 -0.62 22.10
C GLU A 613 -5.99 -1.18 22.35
N LEU A 614 -6.71 -1.47 21.26
CA LEU A 614 -8.05 -2.02 21.27
C LEU A 614 -7.98 -3.49 20.86
N VAL A 615 -8.27 -4.39 21.78
CA VAL A 615 -8.19 -5.84 21.54
C VAL A 615 -9.59 -6.42 21.56
N ALA A 616 -9.94 -7.18 20.53
CA ALA A 616 -11.15 -8.00 20.49
C ALA A 616 -10.73 -9.47 20.46
N ARG A 617 -11.00 -10.22 21.52
CA ARG A 617 -10.52 -11.60 21.70
C ARG A 617 -11.69 -12.57 21.73
N ALA A 618 -11.67 -13.57 20.86
CA ALA A 618 -12.64 -14.66 20.89
C ALA A 618 -12.22 -15.76 21.89
N ASP A 619 -13.18 -16.55 22.33
CA ASP A 619 -13.03 -17.68 23.27
C ASP A 619 -12.27 -18.89 22.74
N SER A 620 -12.10 -19.01 21.43
CA SER A 620 -11.28 -20.05 20.79
C SER A 620 -10.65 -19.56 19.47
N ALA A 621 -9.81 -20.41 18.86
CA ALA A 621 -9.20 -20.11 17.57
C ALA A 621 -10.26 -19.80 16.49
N PRO A 622 -9.93 -18.96 15.49
CA PRO A 622 -10.88 -18.56 14.47
C PRO A 622 -11.07 -19.71 13.46
N ASP A 623 -12.12 -20.49 13.61
CA ASP A 623 -12.55 -21.46 12.58
C ASP A 623 -13.28 -20.76 11.42
N ALA A 624 -13.70 -19.51 11.63
CA ALA A 624 -14.35 -18.63 10.66
C ALA A 624 -14.16 -17.16 11.04
N ALA A 625 -14.26 -16.27 10.05
CA ALA A 625 -14.22 -14.83 10.27
C ALA A 625 -15.43 -14.36 11.10
N LEU A 626 -15.18 -13.72 12.24
CA LEU A 626 -16.20 -13.23 13.17
C LEU A 626 -16.17 -11.70 13.21
N PRO A 627 -17.04 -10.99 12.47
CA PRO A 627 -17.03 -9.53 12.46
C PRO A 627 -17.51 -8.98 13.80
N VAL A 628 -16.79 -7.99 14.31
CA VAL A 628 -17.08 -7.28 15.55
C VAL A 628 -16.96 -5.78 15.34
N VAL A 629 -17.63 -5.03 16.22
CA VAL A 629 -17.82 -3.58 16.04
C VAL A 629 -17.26 -2.83 17.25
N TRP A 630 -16.51 -1.77 16.98
CA TRP A 630 -16.24 -0.68 17.91
C TRP A 630 -17.08 0.54 17.46
N GLY A 631 -18.36 0.55 17.81
CA GLY A 631 -19.35 1.52 17.36
C GLY A 631 -19.21 2.85 18.10
N ASP A 632 -19.32 3.96 17.39
CA ASP A 632 -19.06 5.32 17.87
C ASP A 632 -17.71 5.45 18.60
N ALA A 633 -16.72 4.62 18.23
CA ALA A 633 -15.39 4.64 18.82
C ALA A 633 -14.76 6.03 18.64
N ARG A 634 -14.43 6.67 19.76
CA ARG A 634 -14.02 8.07 19.78
C ARG A 634 -13.02 8.38 20.89
N LEU A 635 -12.25 9.43 20.65
CA LEU A 635 -11.43 10.08 21.66
C LEU A 635 -11.96 11.48 21.92
N THR A 636 -12.06 11.87 23.19
CA THR A 636 -12.58 13.18 23.62
C THR A 636 -11.69 13.81 24.70
N GLY A 637 -11.76 15.14 24.81
CA GLY A 637 -11.03 15.99 25.75
C GLY A 637 -11.37 15.78 27.22
#